data_AF-A0A928GA57-F1
#
_entry.id   AF-A0A928GA57-F1
#
_cell.length_a   1.000
_cell.length_b   1.000
_cell.length_c   1.000
_cell.angle_alpha   90.00
_cell.angle_beta   90.00
_cell.angle_gamma   90.00
#
_symmetry.space_group_name_H-M   'P 1'
#
loop_
_entity.id
_entity.type
_entity.pdbx_description
1 polymer ?
#
loop_
_entity_poly.entity_id
_entity_poly.type
_entity_poly.pdbx_seq_one_letter_code
_entity_poly.pdbx_strand_id
1 'polypeptide(L)'
;MANNNGLTNKAVYDLIDRQLAVWQQAKDNFAALANVGVKEITVGGFPVKVQFNPARIVSSAAKVDPKTIKERKCFLCGANRPEIQEGLPFAGKKAEYVVLINPFPIFPKHLTVPDVNHVNQTIEGEWERFEDMLSLAETLDEFLFFYNGPKCGASAPDHMHFQGGNKGFLPVEYNYNALEKTLIVDADGAKVYSVENYMRGIMAIEATDKSAAVAQFRKIYNTLEVKEGEWEPMLNLLAWTVKEGDVVKYIALVYLREKHRPSHYFAEGDANILLSPASVDMGGVFITPLEKDFNKITEKELTEIVDELQISSETFGMVKNALREQPTVSVGIMSEKEISFELNNVYTFSTPGCDCTCEVKGPQTAVEQNGKVLWNGKEYTELMFTPKGIGTFWLRGVTIGVNFHWERKEDQKFGSALRIIVENGKLTAVNIIGVEDYLTSVISSEMSATASEELLKAHAVISRSWLLAQIEKNKEIVAANADYCATTQTEDELIKWYDREDHINFDVCADDHCQRYQGLTRASTAIVRKAIDATWGELLMDGSKICDARFSKCCGGVFEEFQNCWEPVKYSYLVKVRDGKNPQDIPDLTVEENAREWIMTSPEAFCNTTDQKILSQVLNNYDQETVNFYRWKEEYTQKELSELILKRSGVDYGNIIDLIPVERGTSARLIKLKIVGTKKTMTIGKELEIRRTLSPSHLYSSAFVVEKEGDENGVPAKFTLYGAGWGHGVGLCQIGAAVMGEQGYKYKEILLHYFVGAAIERRY
;
A
#
# COMPACT_ATOMS: atom_id res chain seq x y z
N MET A 1 3.00 24.34 -32.56
CA MET A 1 1.69 24.64 -33.19
C MET A 1 1.76 24.20 -34.64
N ALA A 2 1.40 22.95 -34.93
CA ALA A 2 1.23 22.50 -36.30
C ALA A 2 -0.07 23.10 -36.85
N ASN A 3 -0.01 23.60 -38.09
CA ASN A 3 -1.13 24.25 -38.78
C ASN A 3 -2.24 23.22 -39.07
N ASN A 4 -3.19 23.05 -38.15
CA ASN A 4 -4.43 22.27 -38.38
C ASN A 4 -5.44 23.04 -39.26
N ASN A 5 -4.95 23.76 -40.28
CA ASN A 5 -5.70 24.72 -41.11
C ASN A 5 -6.90 24.05 -41.79
N GLY A 6 -8.03 23.97 -41.07
CA GLY A 6 -9.32 23.50 -41.57
C GLY A 6 -10.11 22.56 -40.65
N LEU A 7 -9.47 21.86 -39.69
CA LEU A 7 -10.22 20.91 -38.84
C LEU A 7 -11.01 21.67 -37.77
N THR A 8 -12.34 21.60 -37.85
CA THR A 8 -13.29 22.22 -36.93
C THR A 8 -14.53 21.33 -36.82
N ASN A 9 -15.36 21.50 -35.78
CA ASN A 9 -16.65 20.77 -35.68
C ASN A 9 -17.48 20.93 -36.96
N LYS A 10 -17.53 22.16 -37.51
CA LYS A 10 -18.24 22.45 -38.75
C LYS A 10 -17.71 21.64 -39.93
N ALA A 11 -16.40 21.60 -40.14
CA ALA A 11 -15.81 20.82 -41.23
C ALA A 11 -16.11 19.33 -41.11
N VAL A 12 -16.10 18.79 -39.88
CA VAL A 12 -16.46 17.39 -39.60
C VAL A 12 -17.94 17.13 -39.87
N TYR A 13 -18.84 18.04 -39.50
CA TYR A 13 -20.27 17.91 -39.81
C TYR A 13 -20.53 17.97 -41.31
N ASP A 14 -19.90 18.92 -42.01
CA ASP A 14 -20.01 19.02 -43.46
C ASP A 14 -19.47 17.75 -44.14
N LEU A 15 -18.40 17.13 -43.61
CA LEU A 15 -17.89 15.82 -44.07
C LEU A 15 -18.93 14.72 -43.88
N ILE A 16 -19.51 14.59 -42.69
CA ILE A 16 -20.52 13.57 -42.38
C ILE A 16 -21.71 13.72 -43.33
N ASP A 17 -22.25 14.93 -43.48
CA ASP A 17 -23.41 15.19 -44.32
C ASP A 17 -23.13 14.86 -45.80
N ARG A 18 -21.97 15.28 -46.32
CA ARG A 18 -21.55 14.92 -47.69
C ARG A 18 -21.44 13.41 -47.86
N GLN A 19 -20.79 12.72 -46.92
CA GLN A 19 -20.57 11.28 -47.00
C GLN A 19 -21.90 10.51 -46.91
N LEU A 20 -22.84 10.91 -46.05
CA LEU A 20 -24.17 10.29 -45.98
C LEU A 20 -25.03 10.58 -47.21
N ALA A 21 -24.77 11.66 -47.96
CA ALA A 21 -25.46 11.95 -49.21
C ALA A 21 -25.01 11.04 -50.36
N VAL A 22 -23.72 10.66 -50.41
CA VAL A 22 -23.13 9.93 -51.55
C VAL A 22 -22.84 8.45 -51.26
N TRP A 23 -22.63 8.07 -50.00
CA TRP A 23 -22.28 6.71 -49.60
C TRP A 23 -23.47 5.97 -48.98
N GLN A 24 -24.20 5.22 -49.83
CA GLN A 24 -25.45 4.54 -49.46
C GLN A 24 -25.30 3.61 -48.24
N GLN A 25 -24.22 2.82 -48.17
CA GLN A 25 -23.99 1.91 -47.04
C GLN A 25 -23.89 2.65 -45.70
N ALA A 26 -23.14 3.76 -45.67
CA ALA A 26 -23.03 4.57 -44.46
C ALA A 26 -24.42 5.16 -44.11
N LYS A 27 -25.12 5.72 -45.09
CA LYS A 27 -26.48 6.26 -44.91
C LYS A 27 -27.43 5.25 -44.27
N ASP A 28 -27.48 4.03 -44.79
CA ASP A 28 -28.38 2.98 -44.29
C ASP A 28 -28.03 2.58 -42.85
N ASN A 29 -26.73 2.45 -42.54
CA ASN A 29 -26.27 2.09 -41.20
C ASN A 29 -26.52 3.21 -40.17
N PHE A 30 -26.41 4.48 -40.55
CA PHE A 30 -26.78 5.61 -39.68
C PHE A 30 -28.30 5.69 -39.48
N ALA A 31 -29.10 5.47 -40.54
CA ALA A 31 -30.56 5.43 -40.44
C ALA A 31 -31.03 4.29 -39.51
N ALA A 32 -30.34 3.15 -39.52
CA ALA A 32 -30.64 2.02 -38.64
C ALA A 32 -30.51 2.34 -37.14
N LEU A 33 -29.71 3.35 -36.76
CA LEU A 33 -29.57 3.76 -35.35
C LEU A 33 -30.89 4.22 -34.73
N ALA A 34 -31.82 4.77 -35.52
CA ALA A 34 -33.12 5.21 -35.02
C ALA A 34 -34.01 4.03 -34.54
N ASN A 35 -33.70 2.80 -34.96
CA ASN A 35 -34.50 1.61 -34.69
C ASN A 35 -33.86 0.67 -33.64
N VAL A 36 -32.80 1.12 -32.96
CA VAL A 36 -32.11 0.30 -31.94
C VAL A 36 -32.93 0.25 -30.66
N GLY A 37 -33.08 -0.96 -30.10
CA GLY A 37 -33.71 -1.13 -28.80
C GLY A 37 -32.78 -0.64 -27.69
N VAL A 38 -33.30 0.11 -26.71
CA VAL A 38 -32.52 0.57 -25.56
C VAL A 38 -33.28 0.25 -24.27
N LYS A 39 -32.55 -0.24 -23.27
CA LYS A 39 -33.04 -0.32 -21.89
C LYS A 39 -32.01 0.31 -20.96
N GLU A 40 -32.49 0.89 -19.88
CA GLU A 40 -31.64 1.50 -18.86
C GLU A 40 -31.58 0.57 -17.64
N ILE A 41 -30.37 0.34 -17.15
CA ILE A 41 -30.12 -0.42 -15.92
C ILE A 41 -29.08 0.33 -15.09
N THR A 42 -28.84 -0.13 -13.86
CA THR A 42 -27.80 0.41 -12.99
C THR A 42 -26.68 -0.63 -12.85
N VAL A 43 -25.42 -0.17 -12.77
CA VAL A 43 -24.25 -1.01 -12.46
C VAL A 43 -23.43 -0.28 -11.41
N GLY A 44 -23.27 -0.89 -10.24
CA GLY A 44 -22.51 -0.29 -9.13
C GLY A 44 -23.12 1.00 -8.59
N GLY A 45 -24.41 1.26 -8.82
CA GLY A 45 -25.08 2.54 -8.49
C GLY A 45 -25.07 3.57 -9.63
N PHE A 46 -24.38 3.32 -10.74
CA PHE A 46 -24.30 4.23 -11.89
C PHE A 46 -25.25 3.83 -13.03
N PRO A 47 -25.99 4.77 -13.65
CA PRO A 47 -26.92 4.46 -14.73
C PRO A 47 -26.17 4.13 -16.03
N VAL A 48 -26.58 3.04 -16.69
CA VAL A 48 -26.04 2.59 -17.97
C VAL A 48 -27.15 2.20 -18.93
N LYS A 49 -26.84 2.19 -20.22
CA LYS A 49 -27.73 1.78 -21.31
C LYS A 49 -27.26 0.45 -21.88
N VAL A 50 -28.20 -0.47 -22.08
CA VAL A 50 -27.97 -1.64 -22.92
C VAL A 50 -28.69 -1.40 -24.23
N GLN A 51 -27.99 -1.56 -25.34
CA GLN A 51 -28.49 -1.32 -26.68
C GLN A 51 -28.54 -2.62 -27.48
N PHE A 52 -29.66 -2.90 -28.15
CA PHE A 52 -29.76 -3.92 -29.18
C PHE A 52 -29.48 -3.29 -30.54
N ASN A 53 -28.34 -3.62 -31.14
CA ASN A 53 -27.95 -3.13 -32.46
C ASN A 53 -27.43 -4.28 -33.35
N PRO A 54 -28.31 -4.90 -34.17
CA PRO A 54 -27.93 -6.06 -34.98
C PRO A 54 -26.86 -5.75 -36.04
N ALA A 55 -26.72 -4.49 -36.48
CA ALA A 55 -25.67 -4.09 -37.42
C ALA A 55 -24.25 -4.27 -36.85
N ARG A 56 -24.11 -4.44 -35.53
CA ARG A 56 -22.83 -4.65 -34.85
C ARG A 56 -22.33 -6.09 -34.89
N ILE A 57 -23.09 -7.03 -35.44
CA ILE A 57 -22.68 -8.44 -35.50
C ILE A 57 -21.31 -8.63 -36.19
N VAL A 58 -21.03 -7.85 -37.23
CA VAL A 58 -19.76 -7.90 -37.97
C VAL A 58 -18.58 -7.54 -37.07
N SER A 59 -18.71 -6.50 -36.25
CA SER A 59 -17.66 -6.07 -35.33
C SER A 59 -17.56 -6.96 -34.09
N SER A 60 -18.70 -7.34 -33.51
CA SER A 60 -18.73 -8.13 -32.27
C SER A 60 -18.25 -9.58 -32.46
N ALA A 61 -18.52 -10.17 -33.64
CA ALA A 61 -18.09 -11.52 -34.00
C ALA A 61 -16.76 -11.56 -34.78
N ALA A 62 -16.12 -10.40 -35.05
CA ALA A 62 -14.88 -10.34 -35.80
C ALA A 62 -13.76 -11.14 -35.10
N LYS A 63 -13.11 -12.03 -35.86
CA LYS A 63 -11.90 -12.70 -35.42
C LYS A 63 -10.71 -11.76 -35.60
N VAL A 64 -9.99 -11.54 -34.50
CA VAL A 64 -8.80 -10.68 -34.43
C VAL A 64 -7.55 -11.48 -34.04
N ASP A 65 -7.55 -12.78 -34.33
CA ASP A 65 -6.38 -13.62 -34.14
C ASP A 65 -5.30 -13.29 -35.20
N PRO A 66 -4.01 -13.54 -34.89
CA PRO A 66 -2.90 -13.18 -35.78
C PRO A 66 -3.02 -13.74 -37.20
N LYS A 67 -3.62 -14.93 -37.36
CA LYS A 67 -3.79 -15.56 -38.67
C LYS A 67 -4.83 -14.81 -39.50
N THR A 68 -6.01 -14.54 -38.92
CA THR A 68 -7.06 -13.76 -39.61
C THR A 68 -6.58 -12.34 -39.96
N ILE A 69 -5.81 -11.70 -39.08
CA ILE A 69 -5.26 -10.36 -39.32
C ILE A 69 -4.26 -10.37 -40.49
N LYS A 70 -3.39 -11.37 -40.57
CA LYS A 70 -2.41 -11.48 -41.65
C LYS A 70 -3.05 -11.74 -43.02
N GLU A 71 -4.20 -12.42 -43.04
CA GLU A 71 -4.91 -12.80 -44.27
C GLU A 71 -5.85 -11.71 -44.79
N ARG A 72 -6.26 -10.75 -43.95
CA ARG A 72 -7.14 -9.63 -44.36
C ARG A 72 -6.33 -8.44 -44.88
N LYS A 73 -6.90 -7.70 -45.85
CA LYS A 73 -6.44 -6.34 -46.14
C LYS A 73 -6.91 -5.40 -45.02
N CYS A 74 -6.01 -4.61 -44.44
CA CYS A 74 -6.38 -3.64 -43.41
C CYS A 74 -7.32 -2.58 -43.98
N PHE A 75 -8.53 -2.47 -43.45
CA PHE A 75 -9.58 -1.57 -43.92
C PHE A 75 -9.37 -0.10 -43.52
N LEU A 76 -8.36 0.19 -42.69
CA LEU A 76 -8.01 1.56 -42.27
C LEU A 76 -6.93 2.18 -43.18
N CYS A 77 -6.13 1.36 -43.85
CA CYS A 77 -5.13 1.83 -44.82
C CYS A 77 -5.79 2.54 -45.99
N GLY A 78 -5.28 3.73 -46.33
CA GLY A 78 -5.83 4.55 -47.42
C GLY A 78 -6.07 3.80 -48.72
N ALA A 79 -5.15 2.92 -49.12
CA ALA A 79 -5.22 2.12 -50.35
C ALA A 79 -6.31 1.02 -50.35
N ASN A 80 -6.85 0.66 -49.19
CA ASN A 80 -7.86 -0.40 -49.04
C ASN A 80 -9.25 0.15 -48.67
N ARG A 81 -9.35 1.45 -48.37
CA ARG A 81 -10.62 2.11 -48.07
C ARG A 81 -11.45 2.26 -49.35
N PRO A 82 -12.79 2.33 -49.24
CA PRO A 82 -13.62 2.73 -50.38
C PRO A 82 -13.16 4.09 -50.93
N GLU A 83 -13.02 4.22 -52.24
CA GLU A 83 -12.60 5.48 -52.89
C GLU A 83 -13.54 6.66 -52.56
N ILE A 84 -14.82 6.35 -52.29
CA ILE A 84 -15.84 7.32 -51.89
C ILE A 84 -15.63 7.88 -50.47
N GLN A 85 -14.83 7.21 -49.63
CA GLN A 85 -14.62 7.61 -48.25
C GLN A 85 -13.62 8.79 -48.18
N GLU A 86 -14.17 9.99 -47.99
CA GLU A 86 -13.39 11.21 -47.77
C GLU A 86 -12.89 11.31 -46.32
N GLY A 87 -11.82 12.09 -46.12
CA GLY A 87 -11.30 12.37 -44.78
C GLY A 87 -10.64 13.74 -44.67
N LEU A 88 -10.56 14.24 -43.44
CA LEU A 88 -9.91 15.51 -43.10
C LEU A 88 -8.57 15.24 -42.40
N PRO A 89 -7.46 15.88 -42.80
CA PRO A 89 -6.16 15.65 -42.17
C PRO A 89 -6.13 16.21 -40.74
N PHE A 90 -5.39 15.55 -39.86
CA PHE A 90 -5.05 16.04 -38.52
C PHE A 90 -3.58 15.70 -38.23
N ALA A 91 -2.77 16.73 -37.99
CA ALA A 91 -1.36 16.56 -37.65
C ALA A 91 -1.23 16.40 -36.14
N GLY A 92 -0.79 15.22 -35.70
CA GLY A 92 -0.38 14.97 -34.33
C GLY A 92 1.07 15.41 -34.09
N LYS A 93 1.60 15.06 -32.91
CA LYS A 93 2.94 15.41 -32.49
C LYS A 93 4.02 14.64 -33.25
N LYS A 94 3.83 13.33 -33.40
CA LYS A 94 4.76 12.38 -34.06
C LYS A 94 4.08 11.55 -35.15
N ALA A 95 2.81 11.81 -35.43
CA ALA A 95 2.00 11.03 -36.33
C ALA A 95 1.04 11.92 -37.13
N GLU A 96 0.65 11.43 -38.29
CA GLU A 96 -0.33 12.08 -39.16
C GLU A 96 -1.59 11.23 -39.17
N TYR A 97 -2.74 11.86 -39.02
CA TYR A 97 -4.03 11.19 -38.93
C TYR A 97 -4.99 11.70 -40.00
N VAL A 98 -6.03 10.92 -40.23
CA VAL A 98 -7.13 11.32 -41.10
C VAL A 98 -8.46 11.06 -40.39
N VAL A 99 -9.26 12.10 -40.19
CA VAL A 99 -10.59 12.02 -39.58
C VAL A 99 -11.59 11.56 -40.64
N LEU A 100 -12.23 10.41 -40.41
CA LEU A 100 -13.19 9.77 -41.31
C LEU A 100 -14.54 9.62 -40.63
N ILE A 101 -15.62 9.55 -41.42
CA ILE A 101 -16.88 8.98 -40.94
C ILE A 101 -16.72 7.48 -40.67
N ASN A 102 -17.26 6.99 -39.55
CA ASN A 102 -17.34 5.56 -39.27
C ASN A 102 -18.59 4.97 -39.94
N PRO A 103 -18.48 4.09 -40.96
CA PRO A 103 -19.63 3.54 -41.67
C PRO A 103 -20.45 2.54 -40.86
N PHE A 104 -19.99 2.11 -39.68
CA PHE A 104 -20.70 1.21 -38.76
C PHE A 104 -20.96 1.93 -37.42
N PRO A 105 -21.83 2.95 -37.43
CA PRO A 105 -21.93 3.90 -36.35
C PRO A 105 -22.54 3.28 -35.09
N ILE A 106 -22.28 3.96 -33.98
CA ILE A 106 -22.86 3.71 -32.66
C ILE A 106 -23.45 5.03 -32.18
N PHE A 107 -22.63 6.07 -32.29
CA PHE A 107 -23.03 7.45 -32.06
C PHE A 107 -23.81 8.01 -33.24
N PRO A 108 -24.74 8.95 -33.01
CA PRO A 108 -25.37 9.75 -34.06
C PRO A 108 -24.34 10.44 -34.97
N LYS A 109 -23.18 10.82 -34.43
CA LYS A 109 -22.02 11.28 -35.19
C LYS A 109 -20.81 10.46 -34.74
N HIS A 110 -20.36 9.54 -35.59
CA HIS A 110 -19.28 8.61 -35.27
C HIS A 110 -18.11 8.77 -36.25
N LEU A 111 -16.92 8.95 -35.70
CA LEU A 111 -15.66 9.12 -36.41
C LEU A 111 -14.72 7.95 -36.18
N THR A 112 -13.91 7.66 -37.19
CA THR A 112 -12.71 6.82 -37.09
C THR A 112 -11.51 7.68 -37.49
N VAL A 113 -10.47 7.71 -36.67
CA VAL A 113 -9.29 8.56 -36.87
C VAL A 113 -8.03 7.69 -36.89
N PRO A 114 -7.76 6.96 -38.00
CA PRO A 114 -6.54 6.17 -38.14
C PRO A 114 -5.31 7.04 -38.38
N ASP A 115 -4.15 6.53 -37.98
CA ASP A 115 -2.86 6.98 -38.49
C ASP A 115 -2.83 6.74 -40.01
N VAL A 116 -2.20 7.63 -40.77
CA VAL A 116 -2.04 7.43 -42.21
C VAL A 116 -1.10 6.27 -42.55
N ASN A 117 -0.19 5.94 -41.62
CA ASN A 117 0.74 4.83 -41.72
C ASN A 117 0.15 3.58 -41.03
N HIS A 118 0.45 2.41 -41.60
CA HIS A 118 0.08 1.13 -41.01
C HIS A 118 1.07 0.79 -39.88
N VAL A 119 0.76 1.27 -38.68
CA VAL A 119 1.55 1.03 -37.46
C VAL A 119 0.68 0.39 -36.38
N ASN A 120 1.25 -0.44 -35.50
CA ASN A 120 0.48 -1.13 -34.47
C ASN A 120 -0.31 -0.16 -33.56
N GLN A 121 -1.44 -0.64 -33.06
CA GLN A 121 -2.27 0.07 -32.07
C GLN A 121 -1.48 0.24 -30.76
N THR A 122 -1.08 1.48 -30.45
CA THR A 122 -0.31 1.84 -29.26
C THR A 122 -0.58 3.31 -28.89
N ILE A 123 -0.91 3.61 -27.63
CA ILE A 123 -1.23 4.96 -27.13
C ILE A 123 -0.01 5.74 -26.65
N GLU A 124 0.95 5.10 -25.98
CA GLU A 124 2.05 5.77 -25.28
C GLU A 124 3.40 5.12 -25.66
N GLY A 125 4.49 5.53 -25.02
CA GLY A 125 5.85 5.09 -25.34
C GLY A 125 6.47 6.02 -26.38
N GLU A 126 7.03 5.46 -27.46
CA GLU A 126 7.72 6.24 -28.48
C GLU A 126 6.82 7.29 -29.16
N TRP A 127 5.53 6.97 -29.32
CA TRP A 127 4.60 7.77 -30.12
C TRP A 127 3.87 8.89 -29.36
N GLU A 128 3.76 8.82 -28.02
CA GLU A 128 3.14 9.86 -27.18
C GLU A 128 1.72 10.30 -27.62
N ARG A 129 0.88 9.37 -28.09
CA ARG A 129 -0.39 9.67 -28.80
C ARG A 129 -1.54 10.05 -27.88
N PHE A 130 -1.39 9.89 -26.57
CA PHE A 130 -2.38 10.42 -25.63
C PHE A 130 -2.49 11.95 -25.74
N GLU A 131 -1.39 12.65 -26.00
CA GLU A 131 -1.41 14.09 -26.24
C GLU A 131 -2.18 14.46 -27.53
N ASP A 132 -2.05 13.62 -28.57
CA ASP A 132 -2.78 13.78 -29.83
C ASP A 132 -4.29 13.57 -29.63
N MET A 133 -4.67 12.58 -28.82
CA MET A 133 -6.05 12.34 -28.43
C MET A 133 -6.68 13.53 -27.69
N LEU A 134 -5.95 14.13 -26.74
CA LEU A 134 -6.40 15.34 -26.05
C LEU A 134 -6.50 16.55 -27.00
N SER A 135 -5.57 16.66 -27.95
CA SER A 135 -5.60 17.72 -28.96
C SER A 135 -6.77 17.58 -29.94
N LEU A 136 -7.16 16.34 -30.29
CA LEU A 136 -8.41 16.07 -31.01
C LEU A 136 -9.64 16.50 -30.21
N ALA A 137 -9.71 16.13 -28.93
CA ALA A 137 -10.82 16.50 -28.04
C ALA A 137 -10.94 18.01 -27.78
N GLU A 138 -9.82 18.73 -27.84
CA GLU A 138 -9.77 20.19 -27.75
C GLU A 138 -10.20 20.86 -29.07
N THR A 139 -9.75 20.33 -30.20
CA THR A 139 -10.07 20.87 -31.54
C THR A 139 -11.52 20.61 -31.93
N LEU A 140 -12.04 19.44 -31.57
CA LEU A 140 -13.40 18.98 -31.86
C LEU A 140 -14.20 18.86 -30.57
N ASP A 141 -14.45 20.01 -29.92
CA ASP A 141 -15.05 20.11 -28.58
C ASP A 141 -16.54 19.73 -28.51
N GLU A 142 -17.19 19.37 -29.62
CA GLU A 142 -18.50 18.73 -29.61
C GLU A 142 -18.41 17.19 -29.58
N PHE A 143 -17.19 16.65 -29.63
CA PHE A 143 -16.89 15.21 -29.61
C PHE A 143 -16.12 14.80 -28.35
N LEU A 144 -16.29 13.56 -27.98
CA LEU A 144 -15.37 12.81 -27.11
C LEU A 144 -14.61 11.81 -27.97
N PHE A 145 -13.36 11.54 -27.60
CA PHE A 145 -12.52 10.56 -28.27
C PHE A 145 -12.29 9.37 -27.38
N PHE A 146 -12.10 8.21 -28.00
CA PHE A 146 -11.80 6.97 -27.29
C PHE A 146 -10.75 6.13 -27.99
N TYR A 147 -10.02 5.38 -27.17
CA TYR A 147 -8.97 4.47 -27.59
C TYR A 147 -9.20 3.09 -26.97
N ASN A 148 -9.18 2.07 -27.82
CA ASN A 148 -9.21 0.68 -27.37
C ASN A 148 -7.79 0.12 -27.53
N GLY A 149 -7.19 -0.38 -26.44
CA GLY A 149 -5.93 -1.11 -26.52
C GLY A 149 -6.05 -2.34 -27.44
N PRO A 150 -4.92 -2.90 -27.91
CA PRO A 150 -4.89 -3.94 -28.94
C PRO A 150 -5.69 -5.20 -28.57
N LYS A 151 -5.67 -5.59 -27.29
CA LYS A 151 -6.50 -6.67 -26.72
C LYS A 151 -7.64 -6.17 -25.83
N CYS A 152 -8.15 -4.99 -26.12
CA CYS A 152 -9.19 -4.31 -25.35
C CYS A 152 -10.32 -3.78 -26.26
N GLY A 153 -10.64 -4.52 -27.33
CA GLY A 153 -11.74 -4.19 -28.25
C GLY A 153 -11.35 -3.32 -29.46
N ALA A 154 -10.06 -3.25 -29.82
CA ALA A 154 -9.64 -2.64 -31.07
C ALA A 154 -10.11 -3.47 -32.28
N SER A 155 -10.74 -2.84 -33.27
CA SER A 155 -11.19 -3.52 -34.49
C SER A 155 -10.06 -3.83 -35.48
N ALA A 156 -8.93 -3.15 -35.31
CA ALA A 156 -7.70 -3.34 -36.06
C ALA A 156 -6.50 -3.13 -35.13
N PRO A 157 -6.10 -4.15 -34.35
CA PRO A 157 -4.97 -4.01 -33.42
C PRO A 157 -3.64 -3.83 -34.14
N ASP A 158 -3.58 -4.15 -35.43
CA ASP A 158 -2.43 -3.95 -36.31
C ASP A 158 -2.35 -2.54 -36.93
N HIS A 159 -3.35 -1.67 -36.74
CA HIS A 159 -3.35 -0.31 -37.28
C HIS A 159 -3.89 0.71 -36.26
N MET A 160 -3.03 1.61 -35.81
CA MET A 160 -3.34 2.69 -34.88
C MET A 160 -4.54 3.54 -35.33
N HIS A 161 -5.55 3.62 -34.48
CA HIS A 161 -6.70 4.50 -34.67
C HIS A 161 -7.35 4.90 -33.36
N PHE A 162 -7.83 6.16 -33.34
CA PHE A 162 -8.84 6.60 -32.40
C PHE A 162 -10.23 6.42 -33.00
N GLN A 163 -11.23 6.48 -32.15
CA GLN A 163 -12.61 6.69 -32.55
C GLN A 163 -13.17 7.91 -31.82
N GLY A 164 -14.19 8.54 -32.40
CA GLY A 164 -14.80 9.75 -31.84
C GLY A 164 -16.32 9.68 -31.93
N GLY A 165 -17.00 10.15 -30.89
CA GLY A 165 -18.46 10.22 -30.83
C GLY A 165 -18.92 11.60 -30.37
N ASN A 166 -20.08 12.08 -30.80
CA ASN A 166 -20.61 13.33 -30.27
C ASN A 166 -20.88 13.23 -28.75
N LYS A 167 -20.62 14.32 -28.02
CA LYS A 167 -20.98 14.46 -26.60
C LYS A 167 -22.50 14.36 -26.39
N GLY A 168 -22.91 14.12 -25.15
CA GLY A 168 -24.31 13.91 -24.74
C GLY A 168 -24.84 12.49 -25.02
N PHE A 169 -23.97 11.55 -25.43
CA PHE A 169 -24.37 10.18 -25.73
C PHE A 169 -23.99 9.17 -24.63
N LEU A 170 -22.79 9.29 -24.05
CA LEU A 170 -22.27 8.33 -23.07
C LEU A 170 -22.64 8.73 -21.63
N PRO A 171 -23.28 7.84 -20.83
CA PRO A 171 -23.60 8.12 -19.43
C PRO A 171 -22.43 8.66 -18.60
N VAL A 172 -21.22 8.11 -18.74
CA VAL A 172 -20.06 8.60 -17.97
C VAL A 172 -19.66 10.04 -18.31
N GLU A 173 -19.98 10.51 -19.51
CA GLU A 173 -19.62 11.85 -19.96
C GLU A 173 -20.65 12.87 -19.48
N TYR A 174 -21.95 12.67 -19.76
CA TYR A 174 -22.97 13.64 -19.34
C TYR A 174 -23.34 13.56 -17.85
N ASN A 175 -23.02 12.45 -17.15
CA ASN A 175 -23.17 12.30 -15.70
C ASN A 175 -21.82 12.24 -14.95
N TYR A 176 -20.74 12.78 -15.52
CA TYR A 176 -19.40 12.70 -14.92
C TYR A 176 -19.34 13.18 -13.45
N ASN A 177 -20.10 14.23 -13.13
CA ASN A 177 -20.16 14.80 -11.77
C ASN A 177 -20.91 13.92 -10.76
N ALA A 178 -21.69 12.93 -11.21
CA ALA A 178 -22.38 11.98 -10.35
C ALA A 178 -21.49 10.76 -9.97
N LEU A 179 -20.30 10.65 -10.57
CA LEU A 179 -19.31 9.66 -10.17
C LEU A 179 -18.75 10.02 -8.79
N GLU A 180 -18.87 9.10 -7.84
CA GLU A 180 -18.16 9.16 -6.58
C GLU A 180 -16.68 8.92 -6.86
N LYS A 181 -15.86 9.89 -6.47
CA LYS A 181 -14.44 9.96 -6.80
C LYS A 181 -13.61 10.17 -5.54
N THR A 182 -12.57 9.37 -5.35
CA THR A 182 -11.57 9.57 -4.30
C THR A 182 -10.32 10.20 -4.91
N LEU A 183 -9.88 11.35 -4.38
CA LEU A 183 -8.66 12.02 -4.84
C LEU A 183 -7.42 11.20 -4.48
N ILE A 184 -6.58 10.93 -5.47
CA ILE A 184 -5.32 10.18 -5.34
C ILE A 184 -4.12 11.11 -5.49
N VAL A 185 -4.14 11.97 -6.51
CA VAL A 185 -3.06 12.94 -6.78
C VAL A 185 -3.67 14.31 -6.97
N ASP A 186 -3.08 15.34 -6.35
CA ASP A 186 -3.35 16.75 -6.61
C ASP A 186 -2.00 17.45 -6.77
N ALA A 187 -1.46 17.41 -7.99
CA ALA A 187 -0.10 17.86 -8.28
C ALA A 187 0.04 18.30 -9.75
N ASP A 188 0.98 19.21 -9.99
CA ASP A 188 1.37 19.65 -11.34
C ASP A 188 0.20 20.22 -12.17
N GLY A 189 -0.86 20.77 -11.54
CA GLY A 189 -2.03 21.32 -12.25
C GLY A 189 -3.03 20.28 -12.76
N ALA A 190 -2.88 19.03 -12.34
CA ALA A 190 -3.80 17.93 -12.63
C ALA A 190 -4.22 17.20 -11.36
N LYS A 191 -5.44 16.66 -11.38
CA LYS A 191 -5.99 15.82 -10.33
C LYS A 191 -6.27 14.44 -10.88
N VAL A 192 -5.91 13.42 -10.11
CA VAL A 192 -6.18 12.02 -10.43
C VAL A 192 -7.10 11.45 -9.36
N TYR A 193 -8.17 10.80 -9.80
CA TYR A 193 -9.16 10.19 -8.91
C TYR A 193 -9.35 8.71 -9.23
N SER A 194 -9.63 7.89 -8.21
CA SER A 194 -10.30 6.60 -8.42
C SER A 194 -11.82 6.79 -8.41
N VAL A 195 -12.54 6.02 -9.23
CA VAL A 195 -14.02 6.01 -9.23
C VAL A 195 -14.52 4.87 -8.35
N GLU A 196 -15.50 5.16 -7.48
CA GLU A 196 -15.95 4.23 -6.45
C GLU A 196 -17.32 3.60 -6.75
N ASN A 197 -18.26 4.34 -7.37
CA ASN A 197 -19.67 3.94 -7.53
C ASN A 197 -20.04 3.53 -8.98
N TYR A 198 -19.14 2.87 -9.70
CA TYR A 198 -19.44 2.34 -11.04
C TYR A 198 -18.59 1.11 -11.38
N MET A 199 -17.28 1.31 -11.45
CA MET A 199 -16.32 0.34 -11.94
C MET A 199 -14.99 0.56 -11.23
N ARG A 200 -14.49 -0.47 -10.53
CA ARG A 200 -13.25 -0.41 -9.74
C ARG A 200 -12.06 0.07 -10.56
N GLY A 201 -11.90 -0.41 -11.79
CA GLY A 201 -10.71 -0.16 -12.60
C GLY A 201 -10.59 1.22 -13.25
N ILE A 202 -11.39 2.23 -12.86
CA ILE A 202 -11.36 3.55 -13.51
C ILE A 202 -10.49 4.54 -12.73
N MET A 203 -9.53 5.13 -13.44
CA MET A 203 -8.79 6.32 -13.01
C MET A 203 -9.23 7.53 -13.82
N ALA A 204 -9.71 8.58 -13.17
CA ALA A 204 -10.13 9.81 -13.81
C ALA A 204 -9.05 10.88 -13.65
N ILE A 205 -8.63 11.48 -14.76
CA ILE A 205 -7.69 12.60 -14.82
C ILE A 205 -8.50 13.87 -15.13
N GLU A 206 -8.37 14.88 -14.29
CA GLU A 206 -8.89 16.23 -14.52
C GLU A 206 -7.71 17.21 -14.58
N ALA A 207 -7.58 17.99 -15.64
CA ALA A 207 -6.50 18.99 -15.73
C ALA A 207 -6.98 20.25 -16.46
N THR A 208 -6.35 21.38 -16.15
CA THR A 208 -6.51 22.63 -16.94
C THR A 208 -5.33 22.87 -17.89
N ASP A 209 -4.27 22.06 -17.74
CA ASP A 209 -3.12 22.03 -18.63
C ASP A 209 -3.00 20.64 -19.29
N LYS A 210 -2.80 20.63 -20.61
CA LYS A 210 -2.72 19.40 -21.39
C LYS A 210 -1.46 18.59 -21.04
N SER A 211 -0.33 19.24 -20.84
CA SER A 211 0.92 18.57 -20.50
C SER A 211 0.86 17.92 -19.11
N ALA A 212 0.15 18.54 -18.17
CA ALA A 212 -0.14 17.96 -16.86
C ALA A 212 -1.00 16.70 -16.98
N ALA A 213 -2.07 16.71 -17.79
CA ALA A 213 -2.87 15.50 -18.05
C ALA A 213 -2.03 14.37 -18.65
N VAL A 214 -1.16 14.68 -19.62
CA VAL A 214 -0.23 13.70 -20.23
C VAL A 214 0.76 13.14 -19.21
N ALA A 215 1.32 13.99 -18.34
CA ALA A 215 2.24 13.56 -17.30
C ALA A 215 1.57 12.58 -16.31
N GLN A 216 0.35 12.87 -15.87
CA GLN A 216 -0.40 11.99 -14.97
C GLN A 216 -0.81 10.68 -15.65
N PHE A 217 -1.25 10.74 -16.92
CA PHE A 217 -1.53 9.53 -17.70
C PHE A 217 -0.30 8.64 -17.82
N ARG A 218 0.87 9.23 -18.12
CA ARG A 218 2.13 8.48 -18.23
C ARG A 218 2.54 7.84 -16.90
N LYS A 219 2.34 8.53 -15.77
CA LYS A 219 2.55 7.93 -14.44
C LYS A 219 1.66 6.70 -14.27
N ILE A 220 0.36 6.78 -14.57
CA ILE A 220 -0.57 5.63 -14.52
C ILE A 220 -0.09 4.51 -15.46
N TYR A 221 0.15 4.82 -16.73
CA TYR A 221 0.58 3.88 -17.76
C TYR A 221 1.82 3.08 -17.34
N ASN A 222 2.82 3.75 -16.77
CA ASN A 222 4.08 3.13 -16.35
C ASN A 222 3.95 2.20 -15.13
N THR A 223 2.84 2.25 -14.38
CA THR A 223 2.57 1.28 -13.31
C THR A 223 2.06 -0.06 -13.82
N LEU A 224 1.57 -0.12 -15.07
CA LEU A 224 0.86 -1.28 -15.59
C LEU A 224 1.82 -2.29 -16.23
N GLU A 225 1.56 -3.58 -15.99
CA GLU A 225 2.31 -4.66 -16.61
C GLU A 225 1.96 -4.80 -18.10
N VAL A 226 3.01 -4.92 -18.94
CA VAL A 226 2.87 -5.41 -20.31
C VAL A 226 2.95 -6.93 -20.28
N LYS A 227 1.84 -7.60 -20.59
CA LYS A 227 1.77 -9.06 -20.55
C LYS A 227 2.61 -9.69 -21.66
N GLU A 228 3.06 -10.92 -21.43
CA GLU A 228 3.86 -11.66 -22.39
C GLU A 228 3.15 -11.77 -23.75
N GLY A 229 3.86 -11.43 -24.83
CA GLY A 229 3.31 -11.39 -26.19
C GLY A 229 2.51 -10.12 -26.53
N GLU A 230 2.37 -9.18 -25.60
CA GLU A 230 1.83 -7.84 -25.85
C GLU A 230 2.95 -6.80 -26.00
N TRP A 231 2.62 -5.65 -26.58
CA TRP A 231 3.50 -4.47 -26.67
C TRP A 231 2.94 -3.26 -25.94
N GLU A 232 1.77 -3.39 -25.30
CA GLU A 232 1.07 -2.34 -24.56
C GLU A 232 0.31 -2.96 -23.38
N PRO A 233 0.21 -2.26 -22.22
CA PRO A 233 -0.68 -2.67 -21.14
C PRO A 233 -2.14 -2.70 -21.57
N MET A 234 -2.95 -3.54 -20.93
CA MET A 234 -4.36 -3.67 -21.25
C MET A 234 -5.16 -2.48 -20.67
N LEU A 235 -5.63 -1.59 -21.54
CA LEU A 235 -6.43 -0.45 -21.14
C LEU A 235 -7.44 0.01 -22.21
N ASN A 236 -8.44 0.77 -21.77
CA ASN A 236 -9.32 1.58 -22.61
C ASN A 236 -9.26 3.03 -22.15
N LEU A 237 -9.52 3.97 -23.07
CA LEU A 237 -9.53 5.41 -22.76
C LEU A 237 -10.78 6.09 -23.29
N LEU A 238 -11.28 7.04 -22.51
CA LEU A 238 -12.17 8.10 -22.98
C LEU A 238 -11.50 9.44 -22.67
N ALA A 239 -11.58 10.41 -23.57
CA ALA A 239 -11.14 11.77 -23.30
C ALA A 239 -12.05 12.80 -23.96
N TRP A 240 -12.34 13.87 -23.24
CA TRP A 240 -13.10 15.01 -23.72
C TRP A 240 -12.69 16.29 -23.00
N THR A 241 -13.16 17.41 -23.51
CA THR A 241 -12.95 18.73 -22.91
C THR A 241 -14.25 19.29 -22.37
N VAL A 242 -14.18 20.15 -21.35
CA VAL A 242 -15.31 20.95 -20.88
C VAL A 242 -14.84 22.40 -20.83
N LYS A 243 -15.65 23.31 -21.37
CA LYS A 243 -15.38 24.76 -21.31
C LYS A 243 -16.09 25.35 -20.11
N GLU A 244 -15.33 25.92 -19.18
CA GLU A 244 -15.83 26.62 -18.00
C GLU A 244 -15.36 28.08 -18.11
N GLY A 245 -16.21 28.93 -18.72
CA GLY A 245 -15.80 30.29 -19.12
C GLY A 245 -14.69 30.25 -20.18
N ASP A 246 -13.56 30.90 -19.89
CA ASP A 246 -12.39 30.93 -20.78
C ASP A 246 -11.42 29.77 -20.54
N VAL A 247 -11.68 28.91 -19.56
CA VAL A 247 -10.80 27.77 -19.21
C VAL A 247 -11.28 26.50 -19.89
N VAL A 248 -10.36 25.80 -20.55
CA VAL A 248 -10.59 24.44 -21.06
C VAL A 248 -10.12 23.45 -20.00
N LYS A 249 -11.06 22.63 -19.53
CA LYS A 249 -10.78 21.50 -18.65
C LYS A 249 -10.69 20.22 -19.47
N TYR A 250 -9.58 19.51 -19.38
CA TYR A 250 -9.40 18.18 -19.95
C TYR A 250 -9.88 17.13 -18.95
N ILE A 251 -10.70 16.20 -19.43
CA ILE A 251 -11.15 15.04 -18.66
C ILE A 251 -10.75 13.79 -19.43
N ALA A 252 -10.07 12.86 -18.77
CA ALA A 252 -9.76 11.56 -19.31
C ALA A 252 -10.12 10.45 -18.31
N LEU A 253 -10.72 9.37 -18.79
CA LEU A 253 -10.96 8.15 -18.03
C LEU A 253 -10.05 7.06 -18.56
N VAL A 254 -9.24 6.49 -17.67
CA VAL A 254 -8.36 5.36 -17.92
C VAL A 254 -8.96 4.12 -17.29
N TYR A 255 -9.37 3.19 -18.12
CA TYR A 255 -9.95 1.91 -17.69
C TYR A 255 -8.86 0.86 -17.67
N LEU A 256 -8.43 0.47 -16.47
CA LEU A 256 -7.36 -0.50 -16.23
C LEU A 256 -7.90 -1.93 -16.33
N ARG A 257 -7.30 -2.74 -17.21
CA ARG A 257 -7.84 -4.06 -17.55
C ARG A 257 -6.87 -5.21 -17.26
N GLU A 258 -7.46 -6.36 -16.98
CA GLU A 258 -6.77 -7.64 -16.78
C GLU A 258 -7.05 -8.61 -17.94
N LYS A 259 -8.24 -8.55 -18.54
CA LYS A 259 -8.73 -9.57 -19.48
C LYS A 259 -9.31 -8.93 -20.73
N HIS A 260 -9.16 -9.62 -21.87
CA HIS A 260 -9.64 -9.14 -23.17
C HIS A 260 -11.17 -9.33 -23.30
N ARG A 261 -11.67 -10.52 -22.97
CA ARG A 261 -13.09 -10.87 -23.10
C ARG A 261 -13.58 -11.60 -21.84
N PRO A 262 -14.84 -11.37 -21.41
CA PRO A 262 -15.39 -12.03 -20.23
C PRO A 262 -15.65 -13.52 -20.52
N SER A 263 -15.80 -14.35 -19.48
CA SER A 263 -16.13 -15.77 -19.59
C SER A 263 -17.43 -15.99 -20.38
N HIS A 264 -18.44 -15.14 -20.15
CA HIS A 264 -19.72 -15.09 -20.85
C HIS A 264 -19.59 -15.05 -22.38
N TYR A 265 -18.52 -14.43 -22.91
CA TYR A 265 -18.29 -14.37 -24.36
C TYR A 265 -17.97 -15.75 -24.96
N PHE A 266 -17.27 -16.59 -24.20
CA PHE A 266 -16.83 -17.92 -24.61
C PHE A 266 -17.77 -19.04 -24.16
N ALA A 267 -18.71 -18.74 -23.27
CA ALA A 267 -19.68 -19.71 -22.78
C ALA A 267 -20.53 -20.26 -23.94
N GLU A 268 -21.00 -21.50 -23.81
CA GLU A 268 -21.85 -22.17 -24.77
C GLU A 268 -23.34 -22.10 -24.37
N GLY A 269 -24.22 -22.27 -25.36
CA GLY A 269 -25.66 -22.34 -25.14
C GLY A 269 -26.24 -21.08 -24.46
N ASP A 270 -27.10 -21.29 -23.46
CA ASP A 270 -27.78 -20.20 -22.76
C ASP A 270 -26.88 -19.41 -21.81
N ALA A 271 -25.67 -19.87 -21.48
CA ALA A 271 -24.74 -19.06 -20.70
C ALA A 271 -24.02 -18.00 -21.56
N ASN A 272 -24.05 -18.14 -22.90
CA ASN A 272 -23.40 -17.23 -23.82
C ASN A 272 -24.06 -15.85 -23.85
N ILE A 273 -23.22 -14.81 -23.76
CA ILE A 273 -23.55 -13.41 -24.06
C ILE A 273 -22.49 -12.87 -25.01
N LEU A 274 -22.87 -12.52 -26.24
CA LEU A 274 -21.94 -12.01 -27.26
C LEU A 274 -21.62 -10.52 -27.02
N LEU A 275 -20.97 -10.25 -25.88
CA LEU A 275 -20.56 -8.93 -25.43
C LEU A 275 -19.07 -8.94 -25.06
N SER A 276 -18.32 -8.02 -25.66
CA SER A 276 -16.89 -7.83 -25.39
C SER A 276 -16.65 -6.35 -25.12
N PRO A 277 -16.91 -5.87 -23.89
CA PRO A 277 -16.85 -4.45 -23.55
C PRO A 277 -15.54 -3.79 -23.95
N ALA A 278 -15.67 -2.63 -24.59
CA ALA A 278 -14.59 -1.70 -24.91
C ALA A 278 -14.93 -0.29 -24.38
N SER A 279 -14.26 0.77 -24.86
CA SER A 279 -14.42 2.12 -24.27
C SER A 279 -15.86 2.66 -24.30
N VAL A 280 -16.65 2.33 -25.31
CA VAL A 280 -18.06 2.77 -25.39
C VAL A 280 -18.93 2.05 -24.36
N ASP A 281 -18.77 0.73 -24.26
CA ASP A 281 -19.48 -0.09 -23.27
C ASP A 281 -19.11 0.35 -21.85
N MET A 282 -17.81 0.53 -21.59
CA MET A 282 -17.29 1.04 -20.33
C MET A 282 -17.68 2.51 -20.08
N GLY A 283 -18.01 3.26 -21.14
CA GLY A 283 -18.63 4.58 -21.07
C GLY A 283 -20.12 4.56 -20.70
N GLY A 284 -20.70 3.38 -20.49
CA GLY A 284 -22.08 3.19 -20.04
C GLY A 284 -23.06 2.87 -21.16
N VAL A 285 -22.62 2.56 -22.38
CA VAL A 285 -23.51 2.11 -23.47
C VAL A 285 -23.07 0.74 -23.95
N PHE A 286 -23.63 -0.31 -23.34
CA PHE A 286 -23.31 -1.71 -23.63
C PHE A 286 -24.08 -2.19 -24.85
N ILE A 287 -23.36 -2.60 -25.90
CA ILE A 287 -24.01 -2.88 -27.20
C ILE A 287 -24.02 -4.38 -27.49
N THR A 288 -25.23 -4.91 -27.66
CA THR A 288 -25.47 -6.31 -27.98
C THR A 288 -25.96 -6.45 -29.43
N PRO A 289 -25.36 -7.35 -30.22
CA PRO A 289 -25.81 -7.59 -31.60
C PRO A 289 -26.97 -8.61 -31.67
N LEU A 290 -27.23 -9.36 -30.59
CA LEU A 290 -28.25 -10.39 -30.54
C LEU A 290 -29.36 -10.00 -29.55
N GLU A 291 -30.61 -10.13 -29.99
CA GLU A 291 -31.78 -9.82 -29.16
C GLU A 291 -31.85 -10.71 -27.91
N LYS A 292 -31.41 -11.98 -28.01
CA LYS A 292 -31.32 -12.89 -26.86
C LYS A 292 -30.46 -12.32 -25.72
N ASP A 293 -29.37 -11.64 -26.09
CA ASP A 293 -28.41 -11.09 -25.14
C ASP A 293 -28.94 -9.79 -24.56
N PHE A 294 -29.52 -8.92 -25.40
CA PHE A 294 -30.25 -7.74 -24.95
C PHE A 294 -31.30 -8.08 -23.89
N ASN A 295 -32.08 -9.13 -24.10
CA ASN A 295 -33.11 -9.55 -23.15
C ASN A 295 -32.50 -10.16 -21.87
N LYS A 296 -31.43 -10.95 -21.99
CA LYS A 296 -30.78 -11.62 -20.87
C LYS A 296 -30.08 -10.66 -19.90
N ILE A 297 -29.39 -9.64 -20.41
CA ILE A 297 -28.52 -8.80 -19.58
C ILE A 297 -29.31 -8.10 -18.47
N THR A 298 -28.96 -8.34 -17.20
CA THR A 298 -29.41 -7.53 -16.07
C THR A 298 -28.21 -6.82 -15.42
N GLU A 299 -28.44 -6.10 -14.32
CA GLU A 299 -27.36 -5.56 -13.48
C GLU A 299 -26.36 -6.62 -13.07
N LYS A 300 -26.83 -7.84 -12.74
CA LYS A 300 -25.99 -8.95 -12.33
C LYS A 300 -25.01 -9.35 -13.43
N GLU A 301 -25.51 -9.69 -14.62
CA GLU A 301 -24.66 -10.14 -15.72
C GLU A 301 -23.68 -9.04 -16.18
N LEU A 302 -24.08 -7.76 -16.19
CA LEU A 302 -23.14 -6.69 -16.49
C LEU A 302 -22.06 -6.54 -15.42
N THR A 303 -22.43 -6.61 -14.14
CA THR A 303 -21.45 -6.50 -13.05
C THR A 303 -20.42 -7.63 -13.14
N GLU A 304 -20.86 -8.87 -13.34
CA GLU A 304 -19.96 -10.02 -13.54
C GLU A 304 -19.06 -9.85 -14.77
N ILE A 305 -19.63 -9.44 -15.91
CA ILE A 305 -18.87 -9.19 -17.14
C ILE A 305 -17.81 -8.12 -16.93
N VAL A 306 -18.18 -7.02 -16.27
CA VAL A 306 -17.29 -5.88 -16.06
C VAL A 306 -16.18 -6.25 -15.07
N ASP A 307 -16.52 -6.85 -13.92
CA ASP A 307 -15.56 -7.24 -12.89
C ASP A 307 -14.47 -8.20 -13.41
N GLU A 308 -14.83 -9.12 -14.30
CA GLU A 308 -13.88 -10.04 -14.94
C GLU A 308 -12.84 -9.35 -15.84
N LEU A 309 -13.15 -8.15 -16.36
CA LEU A 309 -12.30 -7.45 -17.31
C LEU A 309 -11.30 -6.52 -16.65
N GLN A 310 -11.60 -6.04 -15.44
CA GLN A 310 -10.79 -5.03 -14.74
C GLN A 310 -9.67 -5.69 -13.95
N ILE A 311 -8.63 -4.91 -13.66
CA ILE A 311 -7.58 -5.35 -12.72
C ILE A 311 -8.16 -5.67 -11.34
N SER A 312 -7.52 -6.61 -10.64
CA SER A 312 -7.97 -7.05 -9.31
C SER A 312 -7.97 -5.90 -8.29
N SER A 313 -8.72 -6.05 -7.19
CA SER A 313 -8.72 -5.04 -6.11
C SER A 313 -7.34 -4.85 -5.46
N GLU A 314 -6.55 -5.92 -5.36
CA GLU A 314 -5.16 -5.87 -4.87
C GLU A 314 -4.30 -5.02 -5.80
N THR A 315 -4.31 -5.34 -7.11
CA THR A 315 -3.54 -4.62 -8.13
C THR A 315 -3.96 -3.15 -8.23
N PHE A 316 -5.27 -2.86 -8.17
CA PHE A 316 -5.76 -1.49 -8.21
C PHE A 316 -5.31 -0.67 -6.99
N GLY A 317 -5.34 -1.28 -5.80
CA GLY A 317 -4.78 -0.67 -4.60
C GLY A 317 -3.30 -0.32 -4.76
N MET A 318 -2.50 -1.25 -5.29
CA MET A 318 -1.07 -1.02 -5.57
C MET A 318 -0.84 0.10 -6.58
N VAL A 319 -1.64 0.17 -7.67
CA VAL A 319 -1.56 1.28 -8.64
C VAL A 319 -1.88 2.62 -7.98
N LYS A 320 -2.94 2.70 -7.17
CA LYS A 320 -3.27 3.94 -6.43
C LYS A 320 -2.13 4.38 -5.52
N ASN A 321 -1.51 3.46 -4.79
CA ASN A 321 -0.42 3.78 -3.87
C ASN A 321 0.87 4.19 -4.60
N ALA A 322 1.19 3.55 -5.73
CA ALA A 322 2.35 3.89 -6.54
C ALA A 322 2.26 5.30 -7.16
N LEU A 323 1.05 5.86 -7.30
CA LEU A 323 0.83 7.20 -7.82
C LEU A 323 0.93 8.30 -6.75
N ARG A 324 0.79 7.93 -5.48
CA ARG A 324 0.86 8.86 -4.35
C ARG A 324 2.30 9.03 -3.91
N GLU A 325 2.65 10.25 -3.55
CA GLU A 325 3.97 10.52 -2.98
C GLU A 325 4.10 9.84 -1.61
N GLN A 326 5.19 9.09 -1.43
CA GLN A 326 5.55 8.47 -0.17
C GLN A 326 7.07 8.21 -0.13
N PRO A 327 7.72 8.31 1.04
CA PRO A 327 9.09 7.87 1.21
C PRO A 327 9.23 6.36 1.01
N THR A 328 10.44 5.91 0.70
CA THR A 328 10.79 4.50 0.63
C THR A 328 11.51 4.05 1.91
N VAL A 329 11.28 2.79 2.29
CA VAL A 329 11.96 2.11 3.40
C VAL A 329 12.60 0.81 2.90
N SER A 330 13.76 0.46 3.47
CA SER A 330 14.45 -0.81 3.25
C SER A 330 14.28 -1.73 4.47
N VAL A 331 13.63 -2.88 4.29
CA VAL A 331 13.26 -3.79 5.38
C VAL A 331 14.04 -5.10 5.27
N GLY A 332 14.90 -5.40 6.24
CA GLY A 332 15.59 -6.69 6.34
C GLY A 332 14.63 -7.81 6.75
N ILE A 333 14.48 -8.83 5.90
CA ILE A 333 13.47 -9.89 6.06
C ILE A 333 14.06 -11.17 6.64
N MET A 334 15.14 -11.68 6.05
CA MET A 334 15.75 -12.95 6.47
C MET A 334 17.24 -12.98 6.15
N SER A 335 17.99 -13.78 6.93
CA SER A 335 19.44 -13.92 6.78
C SER A 335 19.87 -15.39 6.78
N GLU A 336 20.27 -15.91 5.63
CA GLU A 336 20.56 -17.33 5.39
C GLU A 336 21.78 -17.51 4.47
N LYS A 337 22.38 -18.72 4.47
CA LYS A 337 23.48 -19.05 3.54
C LYS A 337 23.01 -19.13 2.08
N GLU A 338 21.76 -19.48 1.88
CA GLU A 338 21.11 -19.58 0.57
C GLU A 338 19.72 -18.96 0.68
N ILE A 339 19.32 -18.17 -0.32
CA ILE A 339 18.00 -17.56 -0.41
C ILE A 339 17.35 -18.00 -1.73
N SER A 340 16.19 -18.65 -1.60
CA SER A 340 15.33 -19.01 -2.72
C SER A 340 14.15 -18.04 -2.81
N PHE A 341 13.91 -17.49 -4.00
CA PHE A 341 12.90 -16.47 -4.23
C PHE A 341 12.24 -16.62 -5.60
N GLU A 342 11.05 -16.06 -5.80
CA GLU A 342 10.33 -16.13 -7.07
C GLU A 342 9.80 -14.75 -7.45
N LEU A 343 10.17 -14.27 -8.63
CA LEU A 343 9.73 -12.98 -9.15
C LEU A 343 8.45 -13.19 -9.98
N ASN A 344 7.30 -12.76 -9.47
CA ASN A 344 5.99 -13.01 -10.09
C ASN A 344 5.77 -12.18 -11.36
N ASN A 345 6.41 -11.01 -11.44
CA ASN A 345 6.37 -10.09 -12.56
C ASN A 345 7.77 -9.96 -13.18
N VAL A 346 7.91 -9.14 -14.22
CA VAL A 346 9.22 -8.84 -14.82
C VAL A 346 9.96 -7.80 -13.96
N TYR A 347 11.19 -8.12 -13.55
CA TYR A 347 12.07 -7.23 -12.82
C TYR A 347 13.30 -6.89 -13.65
N THR A 348 13.79 -5.67 -13.51
CA THR A 348 15.12 -5.28 -13.95
C THR A 348 16.13 -5.57 -12.84
N PHE A 349 17.13 -6.38 -13.18
CA PHE A 349 18.30 -6.60 -12.35
C PHE A 349 19.30 -5.44 -12.52
N SER A 350 19.90 -5.02 -11.41
CA SER A 350 21.02 -4.08 -11.35
C SER A 350 21.94 -4.40 -10.18
N THR A 351 23.19 -3.95 -10.25
CA THR A 351 24.17 -4.07 -9.16
C THR A 351 25.17 -2.91 -9.23
N PRO A 352 25.72 -2.42 -8.12
CA PRO A 352 26.72 -1.36 -8.12
C PRO A 352 27.94 -1.71 -8.98
N GLY A 353 28.34 -0.77 -9.85
CA GLY A 353 29.53 -0.93 -10.71
C GLY A 353 29.32 -1.79 -11.97
N CYS A 354 28.09 -2.18 -12.30
CA CYS A 354 27.75 -2.81 -13.58
C CYS A 354 26.64 -2.04 -14.30
N ASP A 355 26.88 -1.64 -15.55
CA ASP A 355 25.84 -1.09 -16.45
C ASP A 355 24.95 -2.19 -17.05
N CYS A 356 25.06 -3.42 -16.56
CA CYS A 356 24.27 -4.54 -17.04
C CYS A 356 22.88 -4.53 -16.42
N THR A 357 21.88 -4.11 -17.19
CA THR A 357 20.47 -4.31 -16.87
C THR A 357 19.94 -5.51 -17.66
N CYS A 358 19.42 -6.53 -16.98
CA CYS A 358 18.68 -7.61 -17.64
C CYS A 358 17.31 -7.81 -16.99
N GLU A 359 16.38 -8.39 -17.76
CA GLU A 359 15.06 -8.74 -17.28
C GLU A 359 15.06 -10.14 -16.68
N VAL A 360 14.42 -10.27 -15.52
CA VAL A 360 14.36 -11.51 -14.74
C VAL A 360 12.92 -11.74 -14.27
N LYS A 361 12.46 -12.99 -14.35
CA LYS A 361 11.15 -13.44 -13.87
C LYS A 361 11.25 -14.90 -13.41
N GLY A 362 10.32 -15.33 -12.56
CA GLY A 362 10.21 -16.72 -12.11
C GLY A 362 11.17 -17.06 -10.96
N PRO A 363 11.37 -18.36 -10.69
CA PRO A 363 12.15 -18.84 -9.55
C PRO A 363 13.65 -18.57 -9.72
N GLN A 364 14.30 -18.15 -8.63
CA GLN A 364 15.70 -17.76 -8.54
C GLN A 364 16.32 -18.30 -7.24
N THR A 365 17.64 -18.49 -7.23
CA THR A 365 18.40 -18.88 -6.03
C THR A 365 19.71 -18.12 -5.99
N ALA A 366 20.04 -17.55 -4.83
CA ALA A 366 21.31 -16.91 -4.55
C ALA A 366 22.00 -17.58 -3.36
N VAL A 367 23.32 -17.72 -3.41
CA VAL A 367 24.12 -18.38 -2.36
C VAL A 367 25.25 -17.46 -1.89
N GLU A 368 25.53 -17.44 -0.59
CA GLU A 368 26.71 -16.78 -0.05
C GLU A 368 27.96 -17.59 -0.41
N GLN A 369 28.92 -16.93 -1.07
CA GLN A 369 30.22 -17.52 -1.38
C GLN A 369 31.32 -16.48 -1.24
N ASN A 370 32.31 -16.76 -0.38
CA ASN A 370 33.50 -15.92 -0.17
C ASN A 370 33.19 -14.45 0.16
N GLY A 371 32.13 -14.19 0.93
CA GLY A 371 31.70 -12.83 1.26
C GLY A 371 31.00 -12.09 0.12
N LYS A 372 30.56 -12.81 -0.92
CA LYS A 372 29.82 -12.28 -2.08
C LYS A 372 28.55 -13.07 -2.34
N VAL A 373 27.68 -12.52 -3.17
CA VAL A 373 26.46 -13.18 -3.64
C VAL A 373 26.77 -13.93 -4.94
N LEU A 374 26.68 -15.26 -4.93
CA LEU A 374 26.71 -16.09 -6.14
C LEU A 374 25.29 -16.21 -6.70
N TRP A 375 25.07 -15.71 -7.91
CA TRP A 375 23.80 -15.82 -8.63
C TRP A 375 24.04 -16.03 -10.12
N ASN A 376 23.31 -16.97 -10.74
CA ASN A 376 23.47 -17.33 -12.16
C ASN A 376 24.94 -17.59 -12.58
N GLY A 377 25.72 -18.23 -11.71
CA GLY A 377 27.13 -18.58 -11.95
C GLY A 377 28.12 -17.41 -11.91
N LYS A 378 27.70 -16.23 -11.43
CA LYS A 378 28.56 -15.04 -11.26
C LYS A 378 28.52 -14.53 -9.83
N GLU A 379 29.63 -13.96 -9.38
CA GLU A 379 29.74 -13.32 -8.06
C GLU A 379 29.41 -11.83 -8.15
N TYR A 380 28.63 -11.34 -7.18
CA TYR A 380 28.22 -9.95 -7.05
C TYR A 380 28.44 -9.47 -5.61
N THR A 381 28.63 -8.16 -5.42
CA THR A 381 28.64 -7.55 -4.09
C THR A 381 27.23 -7.50 -3.49
N GLU A 382 26.25 -7.21 -4.33
CA GLU A 382 24.82 -7.24 -4.02
C GLU A 382 23.99 -7.46 -5.28
N LEU A 383 22.73 -7.84 -5.11
CA LEU A 383 21.74 -7.91 -6.18
C LEU A 383 20.62 -6.93 -5.88
N MET A 384 20.15 -6.20 -6.91
CA MET A 384 18.96 -5.36 -6.82
C MET A 384 17.99 -5.73 -7.94
N PHE A 385 16.76 -6.08 -7.58
CA PHE A 385 15.67 -6.40 -8.49
C PHE A 385 14.57 -5.36 -8.33
N THR A 386 14.36 -4.54 -9.37
CA THR A 386 13.32 -3.50 -9.41
C THR A 386 12.21 -3.91 -10.39
N PRO A 387 10.93 -3.92 -9.99
CA PRO A 387 9.85 -4.33 -10.89
C PRO A 387 9.63 -3.33 -12.03
N LYS A 388 9.23 -3.83 -13.21
CA LYS A 388 8.69 -2.99 -14.28
C LYS A 388 7.20 -2.73 -14.02
N GLY A 389 6.90 -1.59 -13.39
CA GLY A 389 5.55 -1.25 -12.92
C GLY A 389 5.29 -1.84 -11.53
N ILE A 390 4.07 -2.32 -11.29
CA ILE A 390 3.76 -3.05 -10.05
C ILE A 390 4.36 -4.47 -10.12
N GLY A 391 5.10 -4.86 -9.10
CA GLY A 391 5.65 -6.21 -8.99
C GLY A 391 5.51 -6.80 -7.60
N THR A 392 5.36 -8.13 -7.57
CA THR A 392 5.43 -8.93 -6.34
C THR A 392 6.47 -10.04 -6.45
N PHE A 393 6.94 -10.53 -5.32
CA PHE A 393 7.88 -11.64 -5.25
C PHE A 393 7.65 -12.51 -4.01
N TRP A 394 7.98 -13.80 -4.09
CA TRP A 394 8.01 -14.70 -2.95
C TRP A 394 9.42 -14.84 -2.39
N LEU A 395 9.55 -14.87 -1.07
CA LEU A 395 10.70 -15.43 -0.37
C LEU A 395 10.29 -16.77 0.25
N ARG A 396 11.13 -17.79 0.07
CA ARG A 396 10.86 -19.15 0.55
C ARG A 396 11.48 -19.38 1.92
N GLY A 397 10.71 -19.98 2.83
CA GLY A 397 11.19 -20.39 4.15
C GLY A 397 11.66 -19.22 5.05
N VAL A 398 10.92 -18.11 5.05
CA VAL A 398 11.15 -16.97 5.96
C VAL A 398 10.88 -17.43 7.40
N THR A 399 11.87 -17.25 8.27
CA THR A 399 11.74 -17.55 9.69
C THR A 399 10.90 -16.48 10.38
N ILE A 400 9.82 -16.88 11.04
CA ILE A 400 8.99 -16.02 11.89
C ILE A 400 9.12 -16.43 13.35
N GLY A 401 9.01 -15.46 14.27
CA GLY A 401 9.12 -15.72 15.71
C GLY A 401 10.54 -16.07 16.17
N VAL A 402 11.55 -15.46 15.56
CA VAL A 402 12.97 -15.71 15.87
C VAL A 402 13.21 -15.53 17.38
N ASN A 403 13.80 -16.54 18.03
CA ASN A 403 14.02 -16.58 19.49
C ASN A 403 12.75 -16.66 20.37
N PHE A 404 11.59 -16.97 19.79
CA PHE A 404 10.36 -17.28 20.53
C PHE A 404 10.04 -18.78 20.47
N HIS A 405 9.21 -19.25 21.40
CA HIS A 405 8.83 -20.67 21.51
C HIS A 405 7.97 -21.20 20.35
N TRP A 406 7.53 -20.32 19.44
CA TRP A 406 6.70 -20.64 18.28
C TRP A 406 7.42 -20.42 16.94
N GLU A 407 8.75 -20.31 16.95
CA GLU A 407 9.58 -20.12 15.75
C GLU A 407 9.25 -21.15 14.65
N ARG A 408 8.97 -20.67 13.43
CA ARG A 408 8.68 -21.54 12.27
C ARG A 408 9.09 -20.87 10.96
N LYS A 409 9.19 -21.66 9.89
CA LYS A 409 9.43 -21.17 8.53
C LYS A 409 8.14 -21.15 7.72
N GLU A 410 7.89 -20.06 7.01
CA GLU A 410 6.77 -19.91 6.09
C GLU A 410 7.17 -19.16 4.82
N ASP A 411 6.48 -19.44 3.72
CA ASP A 411 6.67 -18.69 2.48
C ASP A 411 5.91 -17.36 2.57
N GLN A 412 6.58 -16.26 2.24
CA GLN A 412 5.97 -14.93 2.30
C GLN A 412 6.07 -14.20 0.96
N LYS A 413 5.00 -13.50 0.60
CA LYS A 413 4.87 -12.67 -0.60
C LYS A 413 5.10 -11.22 -0.22
N PHE A 414 5.90 -10.52 -1.00
CA PHE A 414 6.23 -9.10 -0.82
C PHE A 414 5.94 -8.33 -2.11
N GLY A 415 5.79 -7.01 -1.99
CA GLY A 415 5.65 -6.10 -3.13
C GLY A 415 6.91 -5.27 -3.36
N SER A 416 6.92 -4.53 -4.46
CA SER A 416 8.01 -3.60 -4.80
C SER A 416 9.35 -4.31 -5.05
N ALA A 417 10.48 -3.75 -4.63
CA ALA A 417 11.81 -4.22 -5.02
C ALA A 417 12.45 -5.17 -3.99
N LEU A 418 13.34 -6.04 -4.47
CA LEU A 418 14.13 -6.96 -3.66
C LEU A 418 15.62 -6.66 -3.82
N ARG A 419 16.31 -6.44 -2.72
CA ARG A 419 17.77 -6.34 -2.64
C ARG A 419 18.32 -7.54 -1.86
N ILE A 420 19.44 -8.10 -2.31
CA ILE A 420 20.15 -9.17 -1.62
C ILE A 420 21.58 -8.71 -1.36
N ILE A 421 21.97 -8.68 -0.10
CA ILE A 421 23.30 -8.23 0.36
C ILE A 421 23.99 -9.34 1.16
N VAL A 422 25.29 -9.18 1.43
CA VAL A 422 26.05 -10.09 2.30
C VAL A 422 26.35 -9.41 3.63
N GLU A 423 25.99 -10.06 4.73
CA GLU A 423 26.29 -9.60 6.10
C GLU A 423 26.63 -10.80 6.99
N ASN A 424 27.67 -10.67 7.82
CA ASN A 424 28.07 -11.69 8.80
C ASN A 424 28.26 -13.10 8.17
N GLY A 425 28.75 -13.15 6.93
CA GLY A 425 28.92 -14.40 6.18
C GLY A 425 27.60 -15.09 5.82
N LYS A 426 26.49 -14.36 5.70
CA LYS A 426 25.20 -14.84 5.18
C LYS A 426 24.66 -13.86 4.15
N LEU A 427 23.70 -14.29 3.34
CA LEU A 427 22.89 -13.39 2.54
C LEU A 427 21.76 -12.82 3.39
N THR A 428 21.48 -11.53 3.25
CA THR A 428 20.29 -10.87 3.80
C THR A 428 19.38 -10.44 2.66
N ALA A 429 18.12 -10.87 2.69
CA ALA A 429 17.08 -10.35 1.79
C ALA A 429 16.47 -9.07 2.38
N VAL A 430 16.46 -8.00 1.60
CA VAL A 430 15.97 -6.67 1.96
C VAL A 430 14.87 -6.26 1.00
N ASN A 431 13.67 -6.01 1.50
CA ASN A 431 12.56 -5.51 0.70
C ASN A 431 12.59 -3.97 0.69
N ILE A 432 12.61 -3.37 -0.51
CA ILE A 432 12.54 -1.92 -0.68
C ILE A 432 11.12 -1.57 -1.13
N ILE A 433 10.39 -0.85 -0.28
CA ILE A 433 8.95 -0.62 -0.41
C ILE A 433 8.58 0.80 0.04
N GLY A 434 7.44 1.31 -0.42
CA GLY A 434 6.88 2.56 0.08
C GLY A 434 6.45 2.47 1.55
N VAL A 435 6.62 3.54 2.32
CA VAL A 435 6.29 3.59 3.75
C VAL A 435 4.82 3.23 4.01
N GLU A 436 3.89 3.69 3.17
CA GLU A 436 2.45 3.47 3.39
C GLU A 436 2.02 2.04 3.04
N ASP A 437 2.72 1.41 2.10
CA ASP A 437 2.56 -0.01 1.78
C ASP A 437 3.15 -0.88 2.89
N TYR A 438 4.30 -0.50 3.44
CA TYR A 438 4.90 -1.13 4.61
C TYR A 438 3.97 -1.10 5.83
N LEU A 439 3.40 0.07 6.14
CA LEU A 439 2.47 0.26 7.27
C LEU A 439 1.22 -0.63 7.17
N THR A 440 0.78 -0.94 5.95
CA THR A 440 -0.38 -1.84 5.74
C THR A 440 -0.13 -3.21 6.36
N SER A 441 1.08 -3.75 6.19
CA SER A 441 1.49 -5.03 6.77
C SER A 441 1.77 -4.90 8.27
N VAL A 442 2.44 -3.82 8.69
CA VAL A 442 2.74 -3.57 10.12
C VAL A 442 1.48 -3.51 10.95
N ILE A 443 0.52 -2.65 10.59
CA ILE A 443 -0.70 -2.47 11.39
C ILE A 443 -1.52 -3.76 11.40
N SER A 444 -1.58 -4.49 10.28
CA SER A 444 -2.30 -5.78 10.20
C SER A 444 -1.63 -6.90 10.99
N SER A 445 -0.34 -6.75 11.33
CA SER A 445 0.43 -7.72 12.13
C SER A 445 0.46 -7.36 13.61
N GLU A 446 0.39 -6.06 13.94
CA GLU A 446 0.38 -5.55 15.30
C GLU A 446 -1.03 -5.54 15.91
N MET A 447 -2.06 -5.20 15.11
CA MET A 447 -3.42 -4.97 15.60
C MET A 447 -4.43 -5.98 15.08
N SER A 448 -5.47 -6.22 15.87
CA SER A 448 -6.59 -7.07 15.47
C SER A 448 -7.47 -6.39 14.42
N ALA A 449 -8.12 -7.21 13.59
CA ALA A 449 -9.13 -6.76 12.63
C ALA A 449 -10.35 -6.09 13.29
N THR A 450 -10.56 -6.28 14.59
CA THR A 450 -11.68 -5.69 15.36
C THR A 450 -11.36 -4.31 15.96
N ALA A 451 -10.15 -3.79 15.74
CA ALA A 451 -9.74 -2.49 16.25
C ALA A 451 -10.61 -1.34 15.73
N SER A 452 -10.90 -0.39 16.61
CA SER A 452 -11.66 0.82 16.26
C SER A 452 -10.94 1.66 15.21
N GLU A 453 -11.70 2.38 14.37
CA GLU A 453 -11.14 3.21 13.31
C GLU A 453 -10.17 4.28 13.85
N GLU A 454 -10.48 4.88 15.00
CA GLU A 454 -9.63 5.92 15.61
C GLU A 454 -8.35 5.34 16.22
N LEU A 455 -8.39 4.11 16.77
CA LEU A 455 -7.18 3.40 17.19
C LEU A 455 -6.29 3.07 16.00
N LEU A 456 -6.85 2.59 14.89
CA LEU A 456 -6.09 2.27 13.68
C LEU A 456 -5.44 3.52 13.06
N LYS A 457 -6.14 4.66 13.05
CA LYS A 457 -5.57 5.95 12.62
C LYS A 457 -4.43 6.41 13.52
N ALA A 458 -4.60 6.32 14.85
CA ALA A 458 -3.54 6.65 15.79
C ALA A 458 -2.32 5.74 15.58
N HIS A 459 -2.56 4.43 15.40
CA HIS A 459 -1.50 3.45 15.16
C HIS A 459 -0.74 3.73 13.85
N ALA A 460 -1.44 4.13 12.78
CA ALA A 460 -0.81 4.51 11.52
C ALA A 460 0.15 5.68 11.68
N VAL A 461 -0.27 6.74 12.39
CA VAL A 461 0.57 7.93 12.63
C VAL A 461 1.78 7.60 13.49
N ILE A 462 1.64 6.84 14.59
CA ILE A 462 2.80 6.49 15.43
C ILE A 462 3.76 5.56 14.70
N SER A 463 3.27 4.56 13.97
CA SER A 463 4.13 3.61 13.27
C SER A 463 4.95 4.31 12.18
N ARG A 464 4.32 5.25 11.46
CA ARG A 464 4.98 6.10 10.47
C ARG A 464 6.01 7.04 11.09
N SER A 465 5.63 7.74 12.16
CA SER A 465 6.48 8.71 12.84
C SER A 465 7.71 8.02 13.43
N TRP A 466 7.51 6.90 14.11
CA TRP A 466 8.60 6.09 14.64
C TRP A 466 9.54 5.65 13.52
N LEU A 467 9.02 5.05 12.44
CA LEU A 467 9.83 4.57 11.33
C LEU A 467 10.70 5.69 10.73
N LEU A 468 10.10 6.84 10.42
CA LEU A 468 10.82 7.94 9.80
C LEU A 468 11.80 8.62 10.77
N ALA A 469 11.45 8.77 12.05
CA ALA A 469 12.37 9.27 13.07
C ALA A 469 13.59 8.36 13.23
N GLN A 470 13.39 7.04 13.19
CA GLN A 470 14.50 6.10 13.21
C GLN A 470 15.40 6.25 11.97
N ILE A 471 14.82 6.36 10.77
CA ILE A 471 15.59 6.56 9.52
C ILE A 471 16.40 7.86 9.59
N GLU A 472 15.82 8.95 10.11
CA GLU A 472 16.51 10.23 10.29
C GLU A 472 17.66 10.11 11.29
N LYS A 473 17.44 9.49 12.46
CA LYS A 473 18.47 9.24 13.47
C LYS A 473 19.65 8.45 12.90
N ASN A 474 19.41 7.37 12.14
CA ASN A 474 20.49 6.60 11.53
C ASN A 474 21.33 7.43 10.55
N LYS A 475 20.68 8.30 9.75
CA LYS A 475 21.39 9.20 8.83
C LYS A 475 22.28 10.18 9.59
N GLU A 476 21.80 10.71 10.72
CA GLU A 476 22.58 11.62 11.58
C GLU A 476 23.81 10.90 12.19
N ILE A 477 23.65 9.68 12.71
CA ILE A 477 24.74 8.89 13.31
C ILE A 477 25.83 8.56 12.28
N VAL A 478 25.43 8.07 11.10
CA VAL A 478 26.35 7.75 10.00
C VAL A 478 27.10 9.02 9.56
N ALA A 479 26.40 10.17 9.46
CA ALA A 479 27.03 11.43 9.11
C ALA A 479 28.01 11.94 10.19
N ALA A 480 27.75 11.64 11.46
CA ALA A 480 28.57 12.08 12.59
C ALA A 480 29.82 11.21 12.85
N ASN A 481 29.93 10.00 12.25
CA ASN A 481 30.94 9.00 12.61
C ASN A 481 31.04 8.76 14.13
N ALA A 482 29.91 8.83 14.83
CA ALA A 482 29.89 8.70 16.28
C ALA A 482 30.00 7.23 16.70
N ASP A 483 30.94 6.91 17.60
CA ASP A 483 30.97 5.62 18.30
C ASP A 483 29.79 5.59 19.30
N TYR A 484 28.63 5.12 18.85
CA TYR A 484 27.49 4.88 19.74
C TYR A 484 27.70 3.58 20.53
N CYS A 485 27.54 3.65 21.85
CA CYS A 485 27.66 2.50 22.74
C CYS A 485 26.43 2.38 23.64
N ALA A 486 25.58 1.39 23.34
CA ALA A 486 24.37 1.11 24.12
C ALA A 486 24.63 0.28 25.40
N THR A 487 25.89 0.06 25.77
CA THR A 487 26.28 -0.78 26.91
C THR A 487 27.44 -0.16 27.68
N THR A 488 27.27 -0.01 28.99
CA THR A 488 28.33 0.31 29.94
C THR A 488 28.46 -0.85 30.91
N GLN A 489 29.68 -1.41 31.05
CA GLN A 489 29.93 -2.53 31.94
C GLN A 489 31.18 -2.27 32.80
N THR A 490 31.01 -2.48 34.10
CA THR A 490 32.07 -2.48 35.12
C THR A 490 32.04 -3.83 35.87
N GLU A 491 32.88 -4.00 36.89
CA GLU A 491 32.89 -5.23 37.69
C GLU A 491 31.56 -5.47 38.45
N ASP A 492 30.95 -4.37 38.90
CA ASP A 492 29.77 -4.34 39.77
C ASP A 492 28.49 -3.81 39.10
N GLU A 493 28.56 -3.32 37.86
CA GLU A 493 27.43 -2.73 37.16
C GLU A 493 27.40 -3.07 35.66
N LEU A 494 26.22 -3.44 35.16
CA LEU A 494 25.91 -3.59 33.74
C LEU A 494 24.70 -2.74 33.39
N ILE A 495 24.90 -1.66 32.63
CA ILE A 495 23.82 -0.84 32.06
C ILE A 495 23.77 -1.05 30.57
N LYS A 496 22.70 -1.67 30.08
CA LYS A 496 22.47 -1.95 28.68
C LYS A 496 21.05 -1.53 28.28
N TRP A 497 20.95 -0.83 27.15
CA TRP A 497 19.68 -0.64 26.46
C TRP A 497 19.80 -1.19 25.04
N TYR A 498 18.65 -1.46 24.45
CA TYR A 498 18.54 -2.04 23.11
C TYR A 498 17.78 -1.04 22.25
N ASP A 499 18.41 -0.61 21.17
CA ASP A 499 17.83 0.30 20.18
C ASP A 499 18.22 -0.17 18.77
N ARG A 500 17.62 0.42 17.74
CA ARG A 500 17.71 -0.02 16.33
C ARG A 500 19.10 -0.04 15.69
N GLU A 501 20.10 0.54 16.32
CA GLU A 501 21.44 0.74 15.74
C GLU A 501 22.20 -0.59 15.45
N ASP A 502 21.58 -1.74 15.72
CA ASP A 502 22.00 -3.09 15.30
C ASP A 502 21.94 -3.32 13.77
N HIS A 503 21.37 -2.41 12.97
CA HIS A 503 21.26 -2.55 11.51
C HIS A 503 22.02 -1.45 10.75
N ILE A 504 22.96 -1.87 9.89
CA ILE A 504 23.82 -0.96 9.11
C ILE A 504 23.32 -0.80 7.66
N ASN A 505 22.91 -1.89 7.02
CA ASN A 505 22.70 -1.93 5.56
C ASN A 505 21.23 -1.83 5.11
N PHE A 506 20.29 -1.74 6.06
CA PHE A 506 18.87 -1.55 5.84
C PHE A 506 18.27 -0.73 6.98
N ASP A 507 17.08 -0.17 6.73
CA ASP A 507 16.39 0.67 7.68
C ASP A 507 15.89 -0.19 8.85
N VAL A 508 14.89 -1.04 8.68
CA VAL A 508 14.27 -1.78 9.80
C VAL A 508 14.29 -3.28 9.55
N CYS A 509 14.26 -4.11 10.60
CA CYS A 509 14.01 -5.54 10.44
C CYS A 509 12.51 -5.85 10.47
N ALA A 510 12.15 -7.02 9.95
CA ALA A 510 10.76 -7.50 9.87
C ALA A 510 10.21 -8.15 11.15
N ASP A 511 10.98 -8.18 12.25
CA ASP A 511 10.61 -8.85 13.50
C ASP A 511 10.21 -7.87 14.63
N ASP A 512 9.97 -8.44 15.81
CA ASP A 512 9.59 -7.75 17.05
C ASP A 512 10.64 -6.74 17.57
N HIS A 513 11.88 -6.79 17.08
CA HIS A 513 12.92 -5.82 17.43
C HIS A 513 12.59 -4.43 16.85
N CYS A 514 12.05 -4.36 15.63
CA CYS A 514 11.61 -3.10 15.01
C CYS A 514 10.08 -3.01 14.96
N GLN A 515 9.47 -3.64 13.96
CA GLN A 515 8.02 -3.68 13.73
C GLN A 515 7.71 -4.94 12.93
N ARG A 516 6.64 -5.65 13.29
CA ARG A 516 6.26 -6.90 12.61
C ARG A 516 5.83 -6.65 11.17
N TYR A 517 6.67 -7.04 10.21
CA TYR A 517 6.39 -6.89 8.78
C TYR A 517 6.38 -8.26 8.11
N GLN A 518 5.24 -8.64 7.50
CA GLN A 518 5.05 -9.97 6.89
C GLN A 518 4.65 -9.89 5.41
N GLY A 519 4.91 -8.74 4.78
CA GLY A 519 4.57 -8.47 3.39
C GLY A 519 3.05 -8.53 3.13
N LEU A 520 2.71 -9.08 1.96
CA LEU A 520 1.36 -9.20 1.40
C LEU A 520 0.65 -10.51 1.78
N THR A 521 1.33 -11.45 2.44
CA THR A 521 0.75 -12.75 2.80
C THR A 521 -0.35 -12.64 3.86
N ARG A 522 -0.21 -11.69 4.79
CA ARG A 522 -1.25 -11.37 5.77
C ARG A 522 -2.28 -10.46 5.13
N ALA A 523 -3.56 -10.87 5.18
CA ALA A 523 -4.64 -10.08 4.64
C ALA A 523 -4.77 -8.75 5.40
N SER A 524 -4.50 -7.64 4.73
CA SER A 524 -4.94 -6.33 5.20
C SER A 524 -6.45 -6.27 5.16
N THR A 525 -7.06 -5.81 6.23
CA THR A 525 -8.50 -5.49 6.21
C THR A 525 -8.72 -4.16 5.50
N ALA A 526 -9.88 -3.98 4.89
CA ALA A 526 -10.24 -2.71 4.24
C ALA A 526 -10.24 -1.53 5.24
N ILE A 527 -10.51 -1.79 6.52
CA ILE A 527 -10.51 -0.77 7.58
C ILE A 527 -9.09 -0.28 7.91
N VAL A 528 -8.07 -1.15 7.91
CA VAL A 528 -6.66 -0.75 8.07
C VAL A 528 -6.24 0.16 6.92
N ARG A 529 -6.55 -0.24 5.68
CA ARG A 529 -6.23 0.56 4.50
C ARG A 529 -6.90 1.94 4.55
N LYS A 530 -8.18 1.99 4.93
CA LYS A 530 -8.92 3.25 5.12
C LYS A 530 -8.28 4.15 6.18
N ALA A 531 -7.80 3.59 7.30
CA ALA A 531 -7.14 4.35 8.36
C ALA A 531 -5.80 4.93 7.91
N ILE A 532 -5.00 4.15 7.17
CA ILE A 532 -3.74 4.62 6.55
C ILE A 532 -4.03 5.73 5.55
N ASP A 533 -5.02 5.54 4.66
CA ASP A 533 -5.37 6.54 3.65
C ASP A 533 -5.85 7.85 4.27
N ALA A 534 -6.63 7.78 5.35
CA ALA A 534 -7.11 8.96 6.08
C ALA A 534 -6.00 9.73 6.81
N THR A 535 -4.87 9.07 7.11
CA THR A 535 -3.73 9.64 7.84
C THR A 535 -2.45 9.67 7.00
N TRP A 536 -2.58 9.56 5.68
CA TRP A 536 -1.43 9.50 4.77
C TRP A 536 -0.53 10.71 4.95
N GLY A 537 0.77 10.45 5.13
CA GLY A 537 1.78 11.47 5.36
C GLY A 537 1.68 12.22 6.68
N GLU A 538 0.74 11.89 7.57
CA GLU A 538 0.65 12.53 8.90
C GLU A 538 1.70 11.95 9.86
N LEU A 539 2.48 12.85 10.47
CA LEU A 539 3.54 12.57 11.43
C LEU A 539 3.33 13.35 12.73
N LEU A 540 3.87 12.81 13.83
CA LEU A 540 4.08 13.53 15.08
C LEU A 540 5.38 14.34 15.01
N MET A 541 5.28 15.63 15.31
CA MET A 541 6.37 16.60 15.20
C MET A 541 6.61 17.32 16.52
N ASP A 542 7.89 17.53 16.87
CA ASP A 542 8.34 18.44 17.91
C ASP A 542 9.16 19.56 17.25
N GLY A 543 8.51 20.70 17.03
CA GLY A 543 9.04 21.77 16.19
C GLY A 543 9.30 21.26 14.77
N SER A 544 10.57 21.23 14.36
CA SER A 544 10.96 20.75 13.03
C SER A 544 11.37 19.27 12.99
N LYS A 545 11.46 18.59 14.13
CA LYS A 545 11.92 17.19 14.21
C LYS A 545 10.75 16.23 14.32
N ILE A 546 10.89 15.04 13.72
CA ILE A 546 9.90 13.97 13.87
C ILE A 546 10.03 13.39 15.29
N CYS A 547 8.91 13.19 15.98
CA CYS A 547 8.90 12.57 17.29
C CYS A 547 9.29 11.07 17.21
N ASP A 548 10.12 10.62 18.16
CA ASP A 548 10.25 9.19 18.47
C ASP A 548 8.91 8.70 19.06
N ALA A 549 8.13 8.00 18.21
CA ALA A 549 6.76 7.61 18.51
C ALA A 549 6.62 6.16 19.01
N ARG A 550 7.40 5.79 20.03
CA ARG A 550 7.31 4.47 20.70
C ARG A 550 5.95 4.24 21.35
N PHE A 551 5.59 2.96 21.48
CA PHE A 551 4.34 2.51 22.09
C PHE A 551 4.52 1.19 22.83
N SER A 552 3.67 0.93 23.81
CA SER A 552 3.67 -0.32 24.58
C SER A 552 2.24 -0.82 24.86
N LYS A 553 2.10 -2.11 25.18
CA LYS A 553 0.80 -2.75 25.40
C LYS A 553 0.00 -2.08 26.52
N CYS A 554 0.62 -1.94 27.70
CA CYS A 554 -0.01 -1.36 28.88
C CYS A 554 0.99 -0.53 29.71
N CYS A 555 0.71 0.75 29.93
CA CYS A 555 1.62 1.63 30.68
C CYS A 555 1.63 1.33 32.19
N GLY A 556 0.59 0.67 32.73
CA GLY A 556 0.42 0.45 34.18
C GLY A 556 -0.21 1.64 34.91
N GLY A 557 -0.64 2.65 34.14
CA GLY A 557 -1.36 3.84 34.59
C GLY A 557 -0.56 5.15 34.54
N VAL A 558 0.76 5.10 34.33
CA VAL A 558 1.61 6.30 34.20
C VAL A 558 2.60 6.07 33.07
N PHE A 559 2.86 7.12 32.29
CA PHE A 559 3.85 7.07 31.22
C PHE A 559 5.27 7.17 31.77
N GLU A 560 6.18 6.46 31.13
CA GLU A 560 7.61 6.54 31.45
C GLU A 560 8.31 7.58 30.57
N GLU A 561 9.40 8.16 31.07
CA GLU A 561 10.29 9.00 30.26
C GLU A 561 11.30 8.15 29.49
N PHE A 562 11.59 8.54 28.25
CA PHE A 562 12.50 7.83 27.34
C PHE A 562 13.87 7.51 27.97
N GLN A 563 14.49 8.48 28.63
CA GLN A 563 15.82 8.35 29.24
C GLN A 563 15.94 7.25 30.30
N ASN A 564 14.82 6.82 30.88
CA ASN A 564 14.79 5.78 31.91
C ASN A 564 14.88 4.37 31.30
N CYS A 565 14.53 4.24 30.02
CA CYS A 565 14.56 2.98 29.28
C CYS A 565 15.72 2.90 28.27
N TRP A 566 16.12 4.02 27.67
CA TRP A 566 17.14 4.10 26.60
C TRP A 566 18.25 5.09 26.93
N GLU A 567 18.93 5.66 25.94
CA GLU A 567 19.98 6.68 26.11
C GLU A 567 19.49 7.87 26.97
N PRO A 568 20.39 8.54 27.72
CA PRO A 568 20.05 9.63 28.65
C PRO A 568 19.69 10.94 27.92
N VAL A 569 18.69 10.88 27.05
CA VAL A 569 18.15 11.98 26.24
C VAL A 569 16.73 12.29 26.68
N LYS A 570 16.45 13.56 26.92
CA LYS A 570 15.12 14.04 27.30
C LYS A 570 14.38 14.60 26.09
N TYR A 571 13.22 14.01 25.80
CA TYR A 571 12.30 14.52 24.79
C TYR A 571 11.17 15.32 25.46
N SER A 572 10.79 16.44 24.86
CA SER A 572 9.75 17.34 25.38
C SER A 572 8.35 16.68 25.39
N TYR A 573 8.16 15.69 24.52
CA TYR A 573 6.88 15.02 24.25
C TYR A 573 6.76 13.61 24.86
N LEU A 574 7.83 13.03 25.42
CA LEU A 574 7.83 11.74 26.12
C LEU A 574 8.01 11.97 27.62
N VAL A 575 6.94 12.45 28.26
CA VAL A 575 6.96 12.97 29.64
C VAL A 575 6.07 12.16 30.57
N LYS A 576 6.35 12.26 31.88
CA LYS A 576 5.53 11.66 32.95
C LYS A 576 4.13 12.26 32.97
N VAL A 577 3.11 11.48 32.61
CA VAL A 577 1.69 11.85 32.70
C VAL A 577 0.83 10.64 33.11
N ARG A 578 -0.28 10.91 33.80
CA ARG A 578 -1.29 9.90 34.19
C ARG A 578 -2.06 9.45 32.95
N ASP A 579 -2.24 8.15 32.78
CA ASP A 579 -3.13 7.60 31.76
C ASP A 579 -4.60 7.72 32.18
N GLY A 580 -5.11 8.95 32.29
CA GLY A 580 -6.46 9.22 32.75
C GLY A 580 -6.86 10.68 32.61
N LYS A 581 -8.07 11.02 33.07
CA LYS A 581 -8.66 12.37 32.92
C LYS A 581 -7.90 13.46 33.68
N ASN A 582 -7.21 13.11 34.76
CA ASN A 582 -6.44 14.03 35.58
C ASN A 582 -4.94 13.77 35.36
N PRO A 583 -4.31 14.41 34.36
CA PRO A 583 -2.94 14.08 33.93
C PRO A 583 -1.87 14.28 35.01
N GLN A 584 -2.15 15.12 36.01
CA GLN A 584 -1.22 15.48 37.10
C GLN A 584 -1.44 14.70 38.39
N ASP A 585 -2.48 13.86 38.46
CA ASP A 585 -2.81 13.07 39.65
C ASP A 585 -1.91 11.82 39.73
N ILE A 586 -0.65 12.04 40.09
CA ILE A 586 0.38 11.00 40.15
C ILE A 586 1.26 11.24 41.38
N PRO A 587 1.43 10.24 42.26
CA PRO A 587 2.44 10.32 43.31
C PRO A 587 3.86 10.35 42.71
N ASP A 588 4.86 10.68 43.51
CA ASP A 588 6.25 10.57 43.07
C ASP A 588 6.68 9.10 43.09
N LEU A 589 6.53 8.43 41.95
CA LEU A 589 6.84 7.01 41.76
C LEU A 589 8.35 6.70 41.68
N THR A 590 9.20 7.72 41.72
CA THR A 590 10.66 7.52 41.89
C THR A 590 11.01 7.07 43.32
N VAL A 591 10.09 7.29 44.27
CA VAL A 591 10.21 6.86 45.67
C VAL A 591 9.65 5.45 45.83
N GLU A 592 10.45 4.52 46.39
CA GLU A 592 10.11 3.10 46.55
C GLU A 592 8.78 2.86 47.26
N GLU A 593 8.49 3.59 48.35
CA GLU A 593 7.26 3.39 49.13
C GLU A 593 6.01 3.80 48.34
N ASN A 594 6.07 4.94 47.64
CA ASN A 594 5.00 5.39 46.76
C ASN A 594 4.78 4.41 45.60
N ALA A 595 5.87 3.89 45.03
CA ALA A 595 5.82 2.87 43.98
C ALA A 595 5.19 1.57 44.48
N ARG A 596 5.51 1.13 45.71
CA ARG A 596 4.90 -0.03 46.36
C ARG A 596 3.41 0.17 46.55
N GLU A 597 2.98 1.28 47.14
CA GLU A 597 1.55 1.57 47.31
C GLU A 597 0.82 1.60 45.96
N TRP A 598 1.42 2.23 44.94
CA TRP A 598 0.86 2.31 43.60
C TRP A 598 0.69 0.95 42.90
N ILE A 599 1.70 0.09 43.01
CA ILE A 599 1.70 -1.24 42.39
C ILE A 599 0.75 -2.19 43.13
N MET A 600 0.69 -2.10 44.47
CA MET A 600 -0.19 -2.94 45.28
C MET A 600 -1.67 -2.53 45.22
N THR A 601 -1.97 -1.33 44.71
CA THR A 601 -3.32 -0.85 44.44
C THR A 601 -3.68 -0.94 42.95
N SER A 602 -4.94 -0.74 42.60
CA SER A 602 -5.43 -0.75 41.22
C SER A 602 -6.21 0.53 40.89
N PRO A 603 -5.51 1.68 40.72
CA PRO A 603 -6.16 2.97 40.52
C PRO A 603 -6.79 3.08 39.11
N GLU A 604 -7.76 3.98 38.94
CA GLU A 604 -8.46 4.18 37.66
C GLU A 604 -7.51 4.74 36.58
N ALA A 605 -7.39 4.06 35.44
CA ALA A 605 -6.64 4.51 34.27
C ALA A 605 -7.33 4.04 32.99
N PHE A 606 -7.09 4.69 31.86
CA PHE A 606 -7.60 4.22 30.56
C PHE A 606 -7.12 2.79 30.28
N CYS A 607 -5.85 2.46 30.55
CA CYS A 607 -5.35 1.10 30.39
C CYS A 607 -5.83 0.09 31.46
N ASN A 608 -6.60 0.51 32.47
CA ASN A 608 -7.19 -0.36 33.49
C ASN A 608 -8.60 -0.79 33.03
N THR A 609 -8.66 -1.80 32.17
CA THR A 609 -9.93 -2.35 31.66
C THR A 609 -9.93 -3.86 31.70
N THR A 610 -11.11 -4.43 31.94
CA THR A 610 -11.39 -5.86 31.83
C THR A 610 -12.37 -6.16 30.70
N ASP A 611 -12.69 -5.16 29.86
CA ASP A 611 -13.60 -5.33 28.73
C ASP A 611 -12.95 -6.16 27.63
N GLN A 612 -13.42 -7.40 27.48
CA GLN A 612 -12.92 -8.36 26.50
C GLN A 612 -13.08 -7.88 25.06
N LYS A 613 -14.10 -7.07 24.75
CA LYS A 613 -14.28 -6.51 23.41
C LYS A 613 -13.13 -5.56 23.09
N ILE A 614 -12.74 -4.71 24.04
CA ILE A 614 -11.64 -3.75 23.89
C ILE A 614 -10.30 -4.49 23.85
N LEU A 615 -10.09 -5.43 24.76
CA LEU A 615 -8.85 -6.22 24.81
C LEU A 615 -8.61 -7.00 23.51
N SER A 616 -9.67 -7.53 22.89
CA SER A 616 -9.57 -8.23 21.60
C SER A 616 -9.13 -7.34 20.41
N GLN A 617 -9.15 -6.01 20.56
CA GLN A 617 -8.66 -5.06 19.55
C GLN A 617 -7.13 -4.98 19.53
N VAL A 618 -6.51 -5.18 20.70
CA VAL A 618 -5.06 -4.99 20.92
C VAL A 618 -4.34 -6.33 21.06
N LEU A 619 -4.98 -7.32 21.67
CA LEU A 619 -4.39 -8.62 21.98
C LEU A 619 -4.77 -9.66 20.93
N ASN A 620 -3.76 -10.25 20.29
CA ASN A 620 -3.92 -11.40 19.41
C ASN A 620 -4.38 -12.64 20.21
N ASN A 621 -4.96 -13.64 19.54
CA ASN A 621 -5.60 -14.80 20.18
C ASN A 621 -4.76 -15.50 21.27
N TYR A 622 -3.43 -15.53 21.16
CA TYR A 622 -2.54 -16.13 22.16
C TYR A 622 -2.31 -15.25 23.40
N ASP A 623 -2.44 -13.92 23.28
CA ASP A 623 -2.25 -12.97 24.38
C ASP A 623 -3.53 -12.74 25.19
N GLN A 624 -4.69 -13.23 24.70
CA GLN A 624 -6.01 -13.07 25.36
C GLN A 624 -6.19 -13.95 26.60
N GLU A 625 -5.34 -14.97 26.81
CA GLU A 625 -5.41 -15.85 27.98
C GLU A 625 -4.94 -15.15 29.26
N THR A 626 -4.09 -14.12 29.13
CA THR A 626 -3.69 -13.26 30.24
C THR A 626 -4.78 -12.19 30.40
N VAL A 627 -5.28 -11.95 31.62
CA VAL A 627 -6.25 -10.86 31.91
C VAL A 627 -5.74 -9.86 32.94
N ASN A 628 -4.55 -10.11 33.49
CA ASN A 628 -3.98 -9.39 34.64
C ASN A 628 -2.72 -8.58 34.25
N PHE A 629 -2.70 -7.92 33.09
CA PHE A 629 -1.52 -7.13 32.67
C PHE A 629 -1.46 -5.75 33.33
N TYR A 630 -2.60 -5.19 33.76
CA TYR A 630 -2.60 -3.92 34.50
C TYR A 630 -1.89 -4.07 35.84
N ARG A 631 -2.12 -5.21 36.52
CA ARG A 631 -1.43 -5.66 37.74
C ARG A 631 -1.19 -7.17 37.66
N TRP A 632 0.07 -7.58 37.62
CA TRP A 632 0.50 -8.97 37.46
C TRP A 632 1.27 -9.45 38.70
N LYS A 633 1.36 -10.77 38.84
CA LYS A 633 2.09 -11.45 39.92
C LYS A 633 2.89 -12.60 39.33
N GLU A 634 4.17 -12.68 39.70
CA GLU A 634 5.06 -13.81 39.37
C GLU A 634 5.70 -14.37 40.65
N GLU A 635 5.87 -15.68 40.73
CA GLU A 635 6.43 -16.35 41.91
C GLU A 635 7.56 -17.28 41.50
N TYR A 636 8.68 -17.22 42.22
CA TYR A 636 9.84 -18.07 42.01
C TYR A 636 10.24 -18.74 43.31
N THR A 637 10.52 -20.03 43.25
CA THR A 637 11.35 -20.68 44.28
C THR A 637 12.79 -20.19 44.16
N GLN A 638 13.55 -20.32 45.25
CA GLN A 638 14.96 -19.94 45.27
C GLN A 638 15.79 -20.60 44.15
N LYS A 639 15.53 -21.88 43.90
CA LYS A 639 16.23 -22.66 42.86
C LYS A 639 15.90 -22.13 41.46
N GLU A 640 14.62 -21.92 41.17
CA GLU A 640 14.16 -21.43 39.86
C GLU A 640 14.77 -20.05 39.55
N LEU A 641 14.75 -19.12 40.50
CA LEU A 641 15.28 -17.78 40.29
C LEU A 641 16.80 -17.79 40.04
N SER A 642 17.55 -18.56 40.83
CA SER A 642 19.00 -18.70 40.67
C SER A 642 19.37 -19.30 39.31
N GLU A 643 18.73 -20.41 38.92
CA GLU A 643 18.97 -21.08 37.62
C GLU A 643 18.57 -20.18 36.45
N LEU A 644 17.49 -19.43 36.59
CA LEU A 644 17.01 -18.49 35.57
C LEU A 644 18.00 -17.33 35.35
N ILE A 645 18.41 -16.66 36.43
CA ILE A 645 19.37 -15.54 36.34
C ILE A 645 20.68 -16.02 35.75
N LEU A 646 21.20 -17.19 36.16
CA LEU A 646 22.40 -17.76 35.56
C LEU A 646 22.23 -17.99 34.06
N LYS A 647 21.12 -18.61 33.65
CA LYS A 647 20.84 -18.91 32.24
C LYS A 647 20.72 -17.65 31.38
N ARG A 648 20.10 -16.58 31.90
CA ARG A 648 19.79 -15.36 31.14
C ARG A 648 20.94 -14.35 31.14
N SER A 649 21.63 -14.19 32.26
CA SER A 649 22.75 -13.25 32.40
C SER A 649 24.12 -13.86 32.08
N GLY A 650 24.25 -15.20 32.13
CA GLY A 650 25.54 -15.90 32.04
C GLY A 650 26.41 -15.77 33.30
N VAL A 651 25.89 -15.18 34.38
CA VAL A 651 26.63 -14.89 35.62
C VAL A 651 26.11 -15.75 36.76
N ASP A 652 27.01 -16.42 37.48
CA ASP A 652 26.68 -17.24 38.64
C ASP A 652 26.67 -16.41 39.92
N TYR A 653 25.46 -16.02 40.34
CA TYR A 653 25.25 -15.31 41.61
C TYR A 653 25.20 -16.25 42.83
N GLY A 654 25.16 -17.57 42.61
CA GLY A 654 24.82 -18.54 43.65
C GLY A 654 23.35 -18.42 44.09
N ASN A 655 23.11 -18.59 45.39
CA ASN A 655 21.78 -18.40 45.97
C ASN A 655 21.47 -16.89 45.99
N ILE A 656 20.29 -16.50 45.49
CA ILE A 656 19.82 -15.12 45.53
C ILE A 656 19.39 -14.76 46.95
N ILE A 657 19.99 -13.72 47.50
CA ILE A 657 19.73 -13.18 48.84
C ILE A 657 18.71 -12.04 48.74
N ASP A 658 18.88 -11.16 47.75
CA ASP A 658 18.02 -9.99 47.59
C ASP A 658 17.96 -9.46 46.16
N LEU A 659 16.86 -8.79 45.86
CA LEU A 659 16.63 -8.02 44.65
C LEU A 659 16.28 -6.59 45.08
N ILE A 660 17.26 -5.69 45.05
CA ILE A 660 17.15 -4.36 45.65
C ILE A 660 16.91 -3.32 44.55
N PRO A 661 15.76 -2.62 44.55
CA PRO A 661 15.53 -1.43 43.74
C PRO A 661 16.61 -0.37 44.04
N VAL A 662 17.46 -0.06 43.04
CA VAL A 662 18.49 0.98 43.19
C VAL A 662 17.97 2.32 42.69
N GLU A 663 17.25 2.29 41.56
CA GLU A 663 16.75 3.50 40.90
C GLU A 663 15.44 3.21 40.17
N ARG A 664 14.45 4.09 40.35
CA ARG A 664 13.15 4.03 39.69
C ARG A 664 12.91 5.23 38.79
N GLY A 665 12.28 4.96 37.66
CA GLY A 665 11.75 5.95 36.75
C GLY A 665 10.41 6.50 37.22
N THR A 666 9.85 7.35 36.36
CA THR A 666 8.67 8.15 36.65
C THR A 666 7.35 7.35 36.65
N SER A 667 7.38 6.11 36.14
CA SER A 667 6.24 5.20 36.07
C SER A 667 6.36 3.99 37.02
N ALA A 668 7.19 4.10 38.06
CA ALA A 668 7.59 3.02 38.97
C ALA A 668 8.45 1.91 38.33
N ARG A 669 8.79 2.00 37.04
CA ARG A 669 9.72 1.08 36.37
C ARG A 669 11.11 1.20 36.96
N LEU A 670 11.74 0.06 37.25
CA LEU A 670 13.14 0.03 37.66
C LEU A 670 14.05 0.41 36.49
N ILE A 671 14.93 1.38 36.73
CA ILE A 671 16.05 1.75 35.85
C ILE A 671 17.26 0.90 36.22
N LYS A 672 17.49 0.69 37.52
CA LYS A 672 18.57 -0.10 38.07
C LYS A 672 18.07 -1.05 39.16
N LEU A 673 18.45 -2.31 39.06
CA LEU A 673 18.19 -3.36 40.03
C LEU A 673 19.50 -3.98 40.49
N LYS A 674 19.74 -4.05 41.80
CA LYS A 674 20.88 -4.78 42.37
C LYS A 674 20.48 -6.20 42.74
N ILE A 675 21.14 -7.17 42.13
CA ILE A 675 21.02 -8.58 42.44
C ILE A 675 22.11 -8.93 43.43
N VAL A 676 21.70 -9.35 44.64
CA VAL A 676 22.61 -9.79 45.71
C VAL A 676 22.53 -11.31 45.79
N GLY A 677 23.63 -11.99 45.50
CA GLY A 677 23.75 -13.43 45.66
C GLY A 677 24.90 -13.83 46.56
N THR A 678 24.95 -15.11 46.94
CA THR A 678 26.01 -15.65 47.81
C THR A 678 27.41 -15.63 47.18
N LYS A 679 27.52 -15.57 45.85
CA LYS A 679 28.80 -15.55 45.12
C LYS A 679 29.15 -14.20 44.51
N LYS A 680 28.13 -13.44 44.07
CA LYS A 680 28.32 -12.17 43.38
C LYS A 680 27.21 -11.19 43.74
N THR A 681 27.53 -9.91 43.75
CA THR A 681 26.56 -8.81 43.75
C THR A 681 26.81 -7.97 42.51
N MET A 682 25.76 -7.61 41.78
CA MET A 682 25.88 -6.77 40.59
C MET A 682 24.60 -5.96 40.39
N THR A 683 24.74 -4.73 39.92
CA THR A 683 23.63 -3.88 39.50
C THR A 683 23.41 -4.03 38.01
N ILE A 684 22.17 -4.29 37.60
CA ILE A 684 21.77 -4.39 36.20
C ILE A 684 20.76 -3.30 35.85
N GLY A 685 20.80 -2.84 34.60
CA GLY A 685 19.86 -1.93 33.98
C GLY A 685 20.06 -1.96 32.46
N LYS A 686 19.27 -1.27 31.64
CA LYS A 686 18.03 -0.53 31.93
C LYS A 686 16.82 -1.49 31.90
N GLU A 687 15.61 -0.95 31.70
CA GLU A 687 14.31 -1.64 31.80
C GLU A 687 14.27 -3.04 31.18
N LEU A 688 14.70 -3.18 29.92
CA LEU A 688 14.61 -4.44 29.18
C LEU A 688 15.59 -5.50 29.72
N GLU A 689 16.80 -5.09 30.13
CA GLU A 689 17.80 -6.01 30.66
C GLU A 689 17.33 -6.64 31.98
N ILE A 690 16.68 -5.84 32.84
CA ILE A 690 16.06 -6.31 34.08
C ILE A 690 14.99 -7.37 33.77
N ARG A 691 14.10 -7.08 32.81
CA ARG A 691 13.00 -7.99 32.42
C ARG A 691 13.49 -9.28 31.79
N ARG A 692 14.56 -9.22 31.00
CA ARG A 692 15.19 -10.40 30.38
C ARG A 692 15.87 -11.30 31.39
N THR A 693 16.51 -10.71 32.39
CA THR A 693 17.25 -11.44 33.43
C THR A 693 16.30 -12.22 34.35
N LEU A 694 15.10 -11.71 34.60
CA LEU A 694 14.13 -12.27 35.54
C LEU A 694 13.00 -13.07 34.87
N SER A 695 13.09 -13.42 33.58
CA SER A 695 12.06 -14.22 32.91
C SER A 695 12.64 -15.13 31.81
N PRO A 696 12.08 -16.34 31.57
CA PRO A 696 12.48 -17.18 30.45
C PRO A 696 12.34 -16.48 29.09
N SER A 697 11.33 -15.62 28.96
CA SER A 697 11.14 -14.70 27.84
C SER A 697 11.50 -13.29 28.29
N HIS A 698 10.50 -12.54 28.75
CA HIS A 698 10.59 -11.19 29.28
C HIS A 698 9.51 -11.02 30.35
N LEU A 699 9.88 -10.47 31.50
CA LEU A 699 8.89 -10.03 32.49
C LEU A 699 7.96 -8.99 31.85
N TYR A 700 6.69 -8.91 32.27
CA TYR A 700 5.72 -7.98 31.65
C TYR A 700 6.22 -6.54 31.62
N SER A 701 6.79 -6.04 32.73
CA SER A 701 7.46 -4.75 32.83
C SER A 701 8.56 -4.79 33.91
N SER A 702 9.38 -3.75 34.04
CA SER A 702 10.25 -3.58 35.22
C SER A 702 9.57 -2.82 36.37
N ALA A 703 8.27 -2.51 36.26
CA ALA A 703 7.50 -1.83 37.31
C ALA A 703 6.99 -2.87 38.31
N PHE A 704 7.86 -3.33 39.21
CA PHE A 704 7.49 -4.30 40.24
C PHE A 704 8.10 -4.00 41.60
N VAL A 705 7.52 -4.63 42.62
CA VAL A 705 8.05 -4.75 43.97
C VAL A 705 8.29 -6.21 44.30
N VAL A 706 9.21 -6.45 45.22
CA VAL A 706 9.67 -7.78 45.60
C VAL A 706 9.25 -8.06 47.04
N GLU A 707 8.61 -9.21 47.24
CA GLU A 707 8.35 -9.79 48.56
C GLU A 707 9.15 -11.09 48.69
N LYS A 708 9.70 -11.33 49.90
CA LYS A 708 10.55 -12.48 50.21
C LYS A 708 9.89 -13.30 51.30
N GLU A 709 9.80 -14.61 51.10
CA GLU A 709 9.17 -15.54 52.04
C GLU A 709 10.11 -16.70 52.39
N GLY A 710 10.09 -17.09 53.67
CA GLY A 710 11.00 -18.10 54.23
C GLY A 710 12.43 -17.57 54.36
N ASP A 711 13.13 -17.98 55.41
CA ASP A 711 14.52 -17.62 55.63
C ASP A 711 15.24 -18.82 56.24
N GLU A 712 16.19 -19.38 55.49
CA GLU A 712 17.10 -20.41 55.99
C GLU A 712 18.54 -19.88 55.87
N ASN A 713 19.09 -19.42 57.00
CA ASN A 713 20.44 -18.85 57.11
C ASN A 713 20.71 -17.59 56.25
N GLY A 714 19.73 -16.69 56.13
CA GLY A 714 19.85 -15.45 55.37
C GLY A 714 19.59 -15.62 53.87
N VAL A 715 19.04 -16.77 53.45
CA VAL A 715 18.66 -17.06 52.07
C VAL A 715 17.15 -17.26 51.99
N PRO A 716 16.42 -16.43 51.24
CA PRO A 716 14.99 -16.59 51.06
C PRO A 716 14.62 -17.90 50.36
N ALA A 717 13.51 -18.52 50.75
CA ALA A 717 13.01 -19.74 50.09
C ALA A 717 12.22 -19.43 48.83
N LYS A 718 11.56 -18.26 48.79
CA LYS A 718 10.65 -17.84 47.73
C LYS A 718 10.69 -16.33 47.52
N PHE A 719 10.57 -15.92 46.26
CA PHE A 719 10.42 -14.54 45.82
C PHE A 719 9.08 -14.37 45.11
N THR A 720 8.33 -13.34 45.49
CA THR A 720 7.09 -12.95 44.82
C THR A 720 7.26 -11.55 44.23
N LEU A 721 7.06 -11.41 42.93
CA LEU A 721 7.06 -10.15 42.22
C LEU A 721 5.63 -9.70 42.00
N TYR A 722 5.26 -8.52 42.52
CA TYR A 722 4.01 -7.84 42.18
C TYR A 722 4.35 -6.70 41.24
N GLY A 723 3.73 -6.64 40.07
CA GLY A 723 4.07 -5.61 39.09
C GLY A 723 2.90 -5.03 38.34
N ALA A 724 3.19 -4.01 37.53
CA ALA A 724 2.21 -3.18 36.85
C ALA A 724 2.57 -2.97 35.38
N GLY A 725 1.57 -3.04 34.51
CA GLY A 725 1.72 -2.77 33.07
C GLY A 725 2.51 -3.84 32.30
N TRP A 726 2.55 -3.66 30.98
CA TRP A 726 3.20 -4.54 30.02
C TRP A 726 3.95 -3.72 28.96
N GLY A 727 5.28 -3.80 28.99
CA GLY A 727 6.20 -3.08 28.12
C GLY A 727 6.84 -1.88 28.83
N HIS A 728 7.60 -1.11 28.05
CA HIS A 728 8.44 0.00 28.54
C HIS A 728 7.65 1.21 29.07
N GLY A 729 6.37 1.37 28.74
CA GLY A 729 5.52 2.45 29.26
C GLY A 729 5.79 3.85 28.71
N VAL A 730 6.86 4.04 27.94
CA VAL A 730 7.12 5.27 27.18
C VAL A 730 6.14 5.42 26.00
N GLY A 731 5.59 6.62 25.81
CA GLY A 731 4.75 6.98 24.67
C GLY A 731 3.35 6.36 24.72
N LEU A 732 2.84 5.91 23.57
CA LEU A 732 1.44 5.46 23.46
C LEU A 732 1.18 4.14 24.19
N CYS A 733 0.14 4.12 25.03
CA CYS A 733 -0.38 2.90 25.63
C CYS A 733 -1.47 2.30 24.72
N GLN A 734 -1.24 1.12 24.12
CA GLN A 734 -2.18 0.54 23.16
C GLN A 734 -3.56 0.25 23.78
N ILE A 735 -3.61 -0.36 24.97
CA ILE A 735 -4.90 -0.63 25.66
C ILE A 735 -5.60 0.68 26.04
N GLY A 736 -4.87 1.66 26.55
CA GLY A 736 -5.45 2.97 26.89
C GLY A 736 -6.00 3.69 25.67
N ALA A 737 -5.27 3.69 24.55
CA ALA A 737 -5.71 4.22 23.27
C ALA A 737 -6.97 3.50 22.73
N ALA A 738 -7.05 2.18 22.90
CA ALA A 738 -8.24 1.40 22.52
C ALA A 738 -9.46 1.80 23.36
N VAL A 739 -9.29 1.97 24.67
CA VAL A 739 -10.34 2.45 25.58
C VAL A 739 -10.78 3.87 25.19
N MET A 740 -9.85 4.78 24.92
CA MET A 740 -10.17 6.13 24.45
C MET A 740 -10.95 6.09 23.12
N GLY A 741 -10.54 5.26 22.16
CA GLY A 741 -11.26 5.09 20.90
C GLY A 741 -12.70 4.62 21.09
N GLU A 742 -12.94 3.64 21.97
CA GLU A 742 -14.30 3.15 22.30
C GLU A 742 -15.11 4.18 23.12
N GLN A 743 -14.45 5.07 23.86
CA GLN A 743 -15.09 6.20 24.53
C GLN A 743 -15.37 7.39 23.58
N GLY A 744 -15.00 7.29 22.30
CA GLY A 744 -15.33 8.26 21.26
C GLY A 744 -14.28 9.35 21.03
N TYR A 745 -13.12 9.28 21.69
CA TYR A 745 -12.00 10.18 21.42
C TYR A 745 -11.49 9.98 19.99
N LYS A 746 -11.18 11.09 19.31
CA LYS A 746 -10.58 11.07 17.97
C LYS A 746 -9.10 10.73 18.06
N TYR A 747 -8.54 10.16 16.99
CA TYR A 747 -7.14 9.74 16.94
C TYR A 747 -6.17 10.88 17.29
N LYS A 748 -6.47 12.13 16.91
CA LYS A 748 -5.66 13.29 17.28
C LYS A 748 -5.66 13.54 18.79
N GLU A 749 -6.80 13.38 19.45
CA GLU A 749 -6.91 13.51 20.91
C GLU A 749 -6.16 12.38 21.63
N ILE A 750 -6.26 11.16 21.10
CA ILE A 750 -5.51 10.00 21.59
C ILE A 750 -4.01 10.27 21.48
N LEU A 751 -3.52 10.69 20.31
CA LEU A 751 -2.09 10.96 20.08
C LEU A 751 -1.56 12.07 20.98
N LEU A 752 -2.28 13.19 21.10
CA LEU A 752 -1.84 14.33 21.91
C LEU A 752 -1.94 14.09 23.43
N HIS A 753 -2.71 13.08 23.85
CA HIS A 753 -2.68 12.58 25.24
C HIS A 753 -1.37 11.85 25.54
N TYR A 754 -0.85 11.04 24.61
CA TYR A 754 0.38 10.25 24.81
C TYR A 754 1.67 10.97 24.40
N PHE A 755 1.61 11.91 23.46
CA PHE A 755 2.75 12.70 22.97
C PHE A 755 2.51 14.18 23.27
N VAL A 756 2.71 14.55 24.53
CA VAL A 756 2.29 15.86 25.05
C VAL A 756 3.09 16.99 24.39
N GLY A 757 2.38 17.98 23.85
CA GLY A 757 3.00 19.13 23.20
C GLY A 757 3.50 18.88 21.78
N ALA A 758 3.37 17.65 21.26
CA ALA A 758 3.63 17.36 19.84
C ALA A 758 2.56 18.01 18.94
N ALA A 759 2.91 18.20 17.66
CA ALA A 759 1.99 18.57 16.60
C ALA A 759 1.75 17.38 15.66
N ILE A 760 0.59 17.35 14.99
CA ILE A 760 0.29 16.37 13.94
C ILE A 760 0.30 17.12 12.61
N GLU A 761 1.28 16.83 11.76
CA GLU A 761 1.49 17.51 10.48
C GLU A 761 1.52 16.53 9.31
N ARG A 762 0.89 16.90 8.18
CA ARG A 762 1.06 16.17 6.92
C ARG A 762 2.33 16.64 6.22
N ARG A 763 3.26 15.71 5.98
CA ARG A 763 4.60 16.01 5.44
C ARG A 763 4.80 15.56 3.98
N TYR A 764 3.87 14.79 3.43
CA TYR A 764 3.80 14.39 2.03
C TYR A 764 2.39 13.92 1.66
#